data_AF-A0A8H4IKM4-F1
#
_entry.id   AF-A0A8H4IKM4-F1
#
_cell.length_a   1.000
_cell.length_b   1.000
_cell.length_c   1.000
_cell.angle_alpha   90.00
_cell.angle_beta   90.00
_cell.angle_gamma   90.00
#
_symmetry.space_group_name_H-M   'P 1'
#
loop_
_entity.id
_entity.type
_entity.pdbx_description
1 polymer ?
#
loop_
_entity_poly.entity_id
_entity_poly.type
_entity_poly.pdbx_seq_one_letter_code
_entity_poly.pdbx_strand_id
1 'polypeptide(L)'
;MADRIRSATLNRDTNETKIQLSINLDGGALEDAAANGEEGKSHAAQASKSQHIDIDSGIGFLDHMLHALAKHAGWSIKLRCRGDLHIDDHHTAEDTCIALGQAFKQALGGTTGLARFGSAYCPLDEALSRAVIDLSNRPYSVIDLGLRREKIGDLSCEMIPHCLQSFAQGAAVTLHVDCLRGENDHHRAESAFKALAVATRMATTRVKGREGEEPSTKVLFKSVFKEIPKMVESIYFVPERSGVSPISHLRSSLHPLAGGRTTWTTWGRKAPDDGWPAFLLQTKMRGDLTDVSLPARGLSTNTNGSIQTSRGTRERHPELAPFTMRALRSFGEKDIRVVDVDEPTPSDDKIIVEVDWCGICGSDLHLFHMGPQAMLSLPKDKTDTTPLIMGHEIAGRITHSPFPATHPVGSPVVLDPRLYCSSCPQCTAAPEPQSQCCANGIGFTGFSTQSAGGFAEKMAVPRAAAHVLPGGADALEDAALVEPLAVAWHAVKRAGIAGPESLEGAGAVGGKRAAEVTALVVGGGPVGVAVCYVLRAWGVGTVVLSEPAKARREGVRGLVDEVVDPVGENVVEICKGLTGGRGVDVAFECSGSPRVVGDVFGSLGFRSVVVVVSLWKGEIPVPFVPLMYRESMVTASCAYNEKDFEEVVKAFAEGKFKGAESMITARISLEDVVKEGFGVLTEPDNSHVKILVTPKASRVR
;
A
#
# COMPACT_ATOMS: atom_id res chain seq x y z
N MET A 1 -4.21 -1.92 52.67
CA MET A 1 -4.60 -3.34 52.76
C MET A 1 -3.42 -4.15 52.27
N ALA A 2 -3.03 -5.23 52.96
CA ALA A 2 -1.95 -6.10 52.49
C ALA A 2 -2.26 -6.58 51.06
N ASP A 3 -1.24 -6.63 50.20
CA ASP A 3 -1.40 -7.02 48.80
C ASP A 3 -1.95 -8.43 48.72
N ARG A 4 -3.23 -8.54 48.36
CA ARG A 4 -3.85 -9.82 48.09
C ARG A 4 -3.13 -10.42 46.88
N ILE A 5 -2.59 -11.61 47.06
CA ILE A 5 -1.97 -12.40 45.99
C ILE A 5 -2.98 -12.57 44.87
N ARG A 6 -2.60 -12.26 43.63
CA ARG A 6 -3.44 -12.43 42.44
C ARG A 6 -3.32 -13.86 41.94
N SER A 7 -3.95 -14.78 42.65
CA SER A 7 -3.96 -16.21 42.36
C SER A 7 -5.36 -16.76 42.09
N ALA A 8 -5.42 -17.86 41.35
CA ALA A 8 -6.63 -18.65 41.17
C ALA A 8 -6.29 -20.12 40.91
N THR A 9 -7.20 -21.00 41.32
CA THR A 9 -7.21 -22.41 40.95
C THR A 9 -8.53 -22.72 40.24
N LEU A 10 -8.45 -23.42 39.12
CA LEU A 10 -9.57 -23.79 38.27
C LEU A 10 -9.51 -25.28 37.96
N ASN A 11 -10.66 -25.95 38.12
CA ASN A 11 -10.90 -27.28 37.61
C ASN A 11 -12.01 -27.19 36.55
N ARG A 12 -11.75 -27.72 35.35
CA ARG A 12 -12.71 -27.76 34.24
C ARG A 12 -12.77 -29.19 33.72
N ASP A 13 -13.94 -29.80 33.87
CA ASP A 13 -14.19 -31.17 33.43
C ASP A 13 -15.31 -31.17 32.37
N THR A 14 -14.95 -31.49 31.13
CA THR A 14 -15.88 -31.73 30.02
C THR A 14 -15.90 -33.22 29.65
N ASN A 15 -16.60 -33.63 28.59
CA ASN A 15 -16.52 -35.03 28.14
C ASN A 15 -15.19 -35.28 27.42
N GLU A 16 -14.64 -34.24 26.81
CA GLU A 16 -13.48 -34.21 25.94
C GLU A 16 -12.18 -33.96 26.72
N THR A 17 -12.21 -33.09 27.74
CA THR A 17 -11.02 -32.66 28.48
C THR A 17 -11.21 -32.65 30.00
N LYS A 18 -10.12 -32.92 30.73
CA LYS A 18 -10.00 -32.76 32.18
C LYS A 18 -8.84 -31.82 32.48
N ILE A 19 -9.13 -30.61 32.95
CA ILE A 19 -8.12 -29.56 33.15
C ILE A 19 -8.06 -29.14 34.61
N GLN A 20 -6.86 -29.14 35.16
CA GLN A 20 -6.52 -28.56 36.46
C GLN A 20 -5.47 -27.47 36.25
N LEU A 21 -5.73 -26.28 36.77
CA LEU A 21 -4.88 -25.12 36.56
C LEU A 21 -4.79 -24.28 37.82
N SER A 22 -3.57 -24.02 38.30
CA SER A 22 -3.27 -23.01 39.31
C SER A 22 -2.37 -21.93 38.72
N ILE A 23 -2.71 -20.66 38.93
CA ILE A 23 -1.95 -19.52 38.43
C ILE A 23 -1.77 -18.48 39.53
N ASN A 24 -0.60 -17.83 39.54
CA ASN A 24 -0.30 -16.63 40.30
C ASN A 24 0.31 -15.59 39.36
N LEU A 25 -0.42 -14.49 39.14
CA LEU A 25 -0.05 -13.44 38.18
C LEU A 25 1.15 -12.59 38.62
N ASP A 26 1.51 -12.64 39.90
CA ASP A 26 2.62 -11.89 40.50
C ASP A 26 3.90 -12.73 40.64
N GLY A 27 3.86 -14.00 40.21
CA GLY A 27 4.95 -14.96 40.41
C GLY A 27 5.04 -15.46 41.86
N GLY A 28 6.05 -16.27 42.16
CA GLY A 28 6.22 -16.89 43.47
C GLY A 28 5.41 -18.18 43.66
N ALA A 29 4.95 -18.45 44.87
CA ALA A 29 4.27 -19.70 45.21
C ALA A 29 2.89 -19.81 44.52
N LEU A 30 2.51 -21.04 44.16
CA LEU A 30 1.17 -21.40 43.73
C LEU A 30 0.36 -21.85 44.94
N GLU A 31 -0.94 -21.56 44.95
CA GLU A 31 -1.86 -22.17 45.89
C GLU A 31 -2.09 -23.63 45.48
N ASP A 32 -1.94 -24.57 46.40
CA ASP A 32 -1.99 -26.01 46.12
C ASP A 32 -3.33 -26.42 45.49
N ALA A 33 -3.33 -26.67 44.17
CA ALA A 33 -4.31 -27.55 43.57
C ALA A 33 -3.98 -28.98 44.00
N ALA A 34 -4.93 -29.62 44.68
CA ALA A 34 -4.82 -31.00 45.14
C ALA A 34 -4.19 -31.91 44.07
N ALA A 35 -2.99 -32.40 44.39
CA ALA A 35 -2.26 -33.38 43.63
C ALA A 35 -3.09 -34.66 43.46
N ASN A 36 -3.54 -34.92 42.23
CA ASN A 36 -4.07 -36.22 41.82
C ASN A 36 -3.71 -36.50 40.35
N GLY A 37 -2.43 -36.34 40.02
CA GLY A 37 -1.84 -36.75 38.74
C GLY A 37 -0.35 -37.05 38.93
N GLU A 38 0.13 -38.14 38.33
CA GLU A 38 1.48 -38.69 38.49
C GLU A 38 2.60 -37.62 38.38
N GLU A 39 3.65 -37.77 39.19
CA GLU A 39 4.89 -36.98 39.11
C GLU A 39 5.68 -37.31 37.82
N GLY A 40 5.11 -37.01 36.66
CA GLY A 40 5.81 -36.96 35.39
C GLY A 40 6.52 -35.62 35.26
N LYS A 41 7.80 -35.63 34.90
CA LYS A 41 8.51 -34.40 34.49
C LYS A 41 7.89 -33.90 33.19
N SER A 42 7.16 -32.80 33.23
CA SER A 42 6.75 -32.10 32.01
C SER A 42 7.98 -31.54 31.29
N HIS A 43 7.97 -31.54 29.95
CA HIS A 43 9.06 -30.95 29.16
C HIS A 43 9.05 -29.43 29.21
N ALA A 44 7.94 -28.81 29.61
CA ALA A 44 7.77 -27.37 29.82
C ALA A 44 7.75 -27.02 31.32
N ALA A 45 8.78 -27.46 32.04
CA ALA A 45 8.98 -27.16 33.47
C ALA A 45 10.12 -26.17 33.69
N GLN A 46 9.91 -25.17 34.54
CA GLN A 46 10.93 -24.25 35.03
C GLN A 46 10.59 -23.80 36.46
N ALA A 47 11.50 -24.02 37.40
CA ALA A 47 11.40 -23.50 38.76
C ALA A 47 12.55 -22.51 39.05
N SER A 48 12.21 -21.34 39.59
CA SER A 48 13.14 -20.29 39.98
C SER A 48 12.64 -19.61 41.26
N LYS A 49 13.45 -18.70 41.83
CA LYS A 49 13.03 -17.92 43.01
C LYS A 49 11.81 -17.03 42.74
N SER A 50 11.59 -16.61 41.49
CA SER A 50 10.54 -15.66 41.10
C SER A 50 9.33 -16.32 40.44
N GLN A 51 9.47 -17.51 39.85
CA GLN A 51 8.41 -18.18 39.09
C GLN A 51 8.52 -19.70 39.20
N HIS A 52 7.37 -20.37 39.26
CA HIS A 52 7.21 -21.81 39.10
C HIS A 52 6.26 -22.07 37.92
N ILE A 53 6.79 -22.63 36.83
CA ILE A 53 6.07 -22.93 35.59
C ILE A 53 6.13 -24.43 35.37
N ASP A 54 4.99 -25.06 35.23
CA ASP A 54 4.88 -26.51 35.00
C ASP A 54 3.62 -26.79 34.17
N ILE A 55 3.79 -27.05 32.88
CA ILE A 55 2.70 -27.13 31.92
C ILE A 55 2.74 -28.47 31.21
N ASP A 56 1.62 -29.16 31.21
CA ASP A 56 1.41 -30.41 30.49
C ASP A 56 -0.02 -30.43 29.96
N SER A 57 -0.17 -30.10 28.68
CA SER A 57 -1.42 -30.21 27.93
C SER A 57 -1.52 -31.51 27.14
N GLY A 58 -0.44 -32.29 27.09
CA GLY A 58 -0.27 -33.39 26.15
C GLY A 58 0.15 -32.96 24.73
N ILE A 59 0.21 -31.65 24.42
CA ILE A 59 0.65 -31.14 23.10
C ILE A 59 1.97 -30.36 23.27
N GLY A 60 3.05 -30.93 22.75
CA GLY A 60 4.41 -30.44 23.04
C GLY A 60 4.66 -28.96 22.67
N PHE A 61 4.17 -28.53 21.51
CA PHE A 61 4.33 -27.15 21.04
C PHE A 61 3.43 -26.16 21.79
N LEU A 62 2.21 -26.56 22.16
CA LEU A 62 1.32 -25.73 22.99
C LEU A 62 1.94 -25.48 24.36
N ASP A 63 2.48 -26.52 24.99
CA ASP A 63 3.17 -26.40 26.28
C ASP A 63 4.33 -25.41 26.22
N HIS A 64 5.10 -25.46 25.13
CA HIS A 64 6.19 -24.50 24.89
C HIS A 64 5.67 -23.06 24.75
N MET A 65 4.57 -22.83 24.03
CA MET A 65 3.96 -21.51 23.86
C MET A 65 3.39 -20.96 25.17
N LEU A 66 2.68 -21.78 25.94
CA LEU A 66 2.14 -21.39 27.25
C LEU A 66 3.26 -21.15 28.27
N HIS A 67 4.36 -21.90 28.19
CA HIS A 67 5.55 -21.64 29.00
C HIS A 67 6.13 -20.27 28.67
N ALA A 68 6.31 -19.95 27.38
CA ALA A 68 6.80 -18.65 26.95
C ALA A 68 5.89 -17.51 27.44
N LEU A 69 4.57 -17.70 27.35
CA LEU A 69 3.59 -16.76 27.89
C LEU A 69 3.79 -16.53 29.39
N ALA A 70 3.77 -17.59 30.19
CA ALA A 70 3.92 -17.47 31.64
C ALA A 70 5.27 -16.85 32.04
N LYS A 71 6.36 -17.30 31.39
CA LYS A 71 7.72 -16.80 31.63
C LYS A 71 7.81 -15.29 31.42
N HIS A 72 7.38 -14.81 30.25
CA HIS A 72 7.52 -13.40 29.90
C HIS A 72 6.46 -12.50 30.54
N ALA A 73 5.31 -13.05 30.94
CA ALA A 73 4.29 -12.34 31.69
C ALA A 73 4.62 -12.21 33.19
N GLY A 74 5.56 -13.02 33.69
CA GLY A 74 5.96 -13.02 35.10
C GLY A 74 5.11 -13.93 35.99
N TRP A 75 4.37 -14.87 35.41
CA TRP A 75 3.45 -15.74 36.16
C TRP A 75 4.14 -16.95 36.75
N SER A 76 3.61 -17.46 37.86
CA SER A 76 3.73 -18.87 38.20
C SER A 76 2.47 -19.58 37.71
N ILE A 77 2.62 -20.76 37.13
CA ILE A 77 1.51 -21.56 36.63
C ILE A 77 1.81 -23.05 36.77
N LYS A 78 0.80 -23.81 37.18
CA LYS A 78 0.77 -25.27 37.03
C LYS A 78 -0.48 -25.64 36.25
N LEU A 79 -0.32 -26.28 35.10
CA LEU A 79 -1.41 -26.67 34.21
C LEU A 79 -1.27 -28.16 33.88
N ARG A 80 -2.36 -28.90 34.07
CA ARG A 80 -2.53 -30.28 33.63
C ARG A 80 -3.79 -30.39 32.80
N CYS A 81 -3.68 -30.86 31.57
CA CYS A 81 -4.81 -31.26 30.76
C CYS A 81 -4.67 -32.75 30.41
N ARG A 82 -5.76 -33.49 30.59
CA ARG A 82 -5.95 -34.77 29.93
C ARG A 82 -7.07 -34.62 28.92
N GLY A 83 -6.71 -34.46 27.66
CA GLY A 83 -7.65 -34.31 26.55
C GLY A 83 -7.78 -35.57 25.68
N ASP A 84 -8.63 -35.48 24.67
CA ASP A 84 -8.99 -36.52 23.72
C ASP A 84 -8.09 -36.53 22.47
N LEU A 85 -6.76 -36.42 22.64
CA LEU A 85 -5.76 -36.34 21.56
C LEU A 85 -5.75 -37.47 20.53
N HIS A 86 -6.50 -38.55 20.77
CA HIS A 86 -6.73 -39.63 19.81
C HIS A 86 -7.73 -39.23 18.71
N ILE A 87 -8.55 -38.19 18.93
CA ILE A 87 -9.43 -37.56 17.94
C ILE A 87 -8.59 -36.54 17.15
N ASP A 88 -8.20 -35.44 17.79
CA ASP A 88 -7.29 -34.41 17.27
C ASP A 88 -6.79 -33.47 18.38
N ASP A 89 -6.09 -32.39 18.02
CA ASP A 89 -5.57 -31.38 18.94
C ASP A 89 -6.59 -30.28 19.32
N HIS A 90 -7.77 -30.24 18.68
CA HIS A 90 -8.68 -29.11 18.71
C HIS A 90 -9.24 -28.85 20.12
N HIS A 91 -9.97 -29.82 20.69
CA HIS A 91 -10.60 -29.65 21.99
C HIS A 91 -9.57 -29.41 23.08
N THR A 92 -8.46 -30.16 23.06
CA THR A 92 -7.38 -30.05 24.05
C THR A 92 -6.78 -28.66 24.04
N ALA A 93 -6.46 -28.10 22.87
CA ALA A 93 -5.85 -26.79 22.74
C ALA A 93 -6.83 -25.64 23.05
N GLU A 94 -8.07 -25.75 22.58
CA GLU A 94 -9.13 -24.78 22.83
C GLU A 94 -9.47 -24.69 24.33
N ASP A 95 -9.86 -25.81 24.95
CA ASP A 95 -10.30 -25.85 26.34
C ASP A 95 -9.18 -25.45 27.30
N THR A 96 -7.92 -25.82 27.00
CA THR A 96 -6.75 -25.39 27.78
C THR A 96 -6.64 -23.87 27.81
N CYS A 97 -6.85 -23.20 26.68
CA CYS A 97 -6.76 -21.75 26.59
C CYS A 97 -7.99 -21.04 27.17
N ILE A 98 -9.18 -21.62 27.07
CA ILE A 98 -10.37 -21.16 27.80
C ILE A 98 -10.12 -21.21 29.31
N ALA A 99 -9.64 -22.35 29.82
CA ALA A 99 -9.34 -22.54 31.23
C ALA A 99 -8.29 -21.54 31.72
N LEU A 100 -7.22 -21.32 30.94
CA LEU A 100 -6.21 -20.31 31.24
C LEU A 100 -6.80 -18.90 31.29
N GLY A 101 -7.63 -18.52 30.33
CA GLY A 101 -8.30 -17.21 30.32
C GLY A 101 -9.21 -17.03 31.55
N GLN A 102 -10.01 -18.04 31.89
CA GLN A 102 -10.89 -18.02 33.05
C GLN A 102 -10.12 -17.88 34.36
N ALA A 103 -9.04 -18.65 34.53
CA ALA A 103 -8.17 -18.57 35.71
C ALA A 103 -7.46 -17.22 35.79
N PHE A 104 -6.98 -16.68 34.65
CA PHE A 104 -6.42 -15.34 34.58
C PHE A 104 -7.42 -14.28 35.06
N LYS A 105 -8.67 -14.33 34.58
CA LYS A 105 -9.73 -13.40 35.00
C LYS A 105 -10.03 -13.50 36.49
N GLN A 106 -10.12 -14.72 37.02
CA GLN A 106 -10.36 -14.96 38.44
C GLN A 106 -9.21 -14.42 39.31
N ALA A 107 -7.96 -14.68 38.91
CA ALA A 107 -6.77 -14.22 39.61
C ALA A 107 -6.61 -12.70 39.54
N LEU A 108 -6.95 -12.09 38.40
CA LEU A 108 -6.89 -10.65 38.19
C LEU A 108 -7.89 -9.90 39.09
N GLY A 109 -9.11 -10.42 39.23
CA GLY A 109 -10.17 -9.79 40.02
C GLY A 109 -10.61 -8.43 39.43
N GLY A 110 -10.60 -7.39 40.25
CA GLY A 110 -10.94 -6.03 39.82
C GLY A 110 -9.77 -5.33 39.10
N THR A 111 -10.08 -4.50 38.11
CA THR A 111 -9.06 -3.76 37.33
C THR A 111 -8.70 -2.39 37.91
N THR A 112 -9.28 -2.05 39.07
CA THR A 112 -9.04 -0.81 39.82
C THR A 112 -7.55 -0.63 40.14
N GLY A 113 -6.99 0.52 39.78
CA GLY A 113 -5.57 0.84 40.00
C GLY A 113 -4.56 0.09 39.12
N LEU A 114 -5.01 -0.69 38.13
CA LEU A 114 -4.14 -1.28 37.11
C LEU A 114 -3.95 -0.32 35.94
N ALA A 115 -2.86 -0.52 35.19
CA ALA A 115 -2.61 0.19 33.93
C ALA A 115 -3.72 -0.06 32.90
N ARG A 116 -4.39 -1.22 32.99
CA ARG A 116 -5.52 -1.69 32.17
C ARG A 116 -5.16 -1.97 30.71
N PHE A 117 -4.37 -1.11 30.10
CA PHE A 117 -3.90 -1.25 28.72
C PHE A 117 -2.44 -1.69 28.72
N GLY A 118 -2.10 -2.55 27.76
CA GLY A 118 -0.72 -2.94 27.50
C GLY A 118 -0.50 -3.17 26.01
N SER A 119 0.70 -2.85 25.55
CA SER A 119 1.11 -3.08 24.17
C SER A 119 2.59 -3.41 24.11
N ALA A 120 2.97 -4.40 23.34
CA ALA A 120 4.38 -4.78 23.19
C ALA A 120 4.68 -5.26 21.76
N TYR A 121 5.94 -5.06 21.37
CA TYR A 121 6.53 -5.61 20.17
C TYR A 121 7.64 -6.57 20.60
N CYS A 122 7.64 -7.80 20.10
CA CYS A 122 8.66 -8.79 20.42
C CYS A 122 9.20 -9.43 19.13
N PRO A 123 10.52 -9.35 18.88
CA PRO A 123 11.16 -10.07 17.79
C PRO A 123 11.51 -11.51 18.20
N LEU A 124 11.64 -12.37 17.20
CA LEU A 124 12.36 -13.63 17.27
C LEU A 124 12.95 -13.92 15.89
N ASP A 125 14.27 -13.87 15.78
CA ASP A 125 15.00 -13.98 14.51
C ASP A 125 14.41 -13.05 13.43
N GLU A 126 13.89 -13.60 12.34
CA GLU A 126 13.28 -12.85 11.24
C GLU A 126 11.83 -12.41 11.52
N ALA A 127 11.20 -12.93 12.57
CA ALA A 127 9.84 -12.62 12.95
C ALA A 127 9.75 -11.42 13.91
N LEU A 128 8.73 -10.59 13.73
CA LEU A 128 8.36 -9.51 14.65
C LEU A 128 6.85 -9.48 14.82
N SER A 129 6.40 -9.63 16.06
CA SER A 129 4.98 -9.61 16.40
C SER A 129 4.64 -8.48 17.36
N ARG A 130 3.41 -7.98 17.27
CA ARG A 130 2.82 -6.97 18.14
C ARG A 130 1.62 -7.58 18.87
N ALA A 131 1.47 -7.28 20.15
CA ALA A 131 0.24 -7.54 20.88
C ALA A 131 -0.26 -6.29 21.61
N VAL A 132 -1.57 -6.10 21.65
CA VAL A 132 -2.26 -5.01 22.37
C VAL A 132 -3.43 -5.61 23.14
N ILE A 133 -3.52 -5.33 24.44
CA ILE A 133 -4.55 -5.85 25.34
C ILE A 133 -5.22 -4.73 26.14
N ASP A 134 -6.55 -4.78 26.24
CA ASP A 134 -7.38 -3.98 27.15
C ASP A 134 -8.09 -4.93 28.13
N LEU A 135 -7.85 -4.76 29.43
CA LEU A 135 -8.57 -5.44 30.52
C LEU A 135 -9.99 -4.85 30.68
N SER A 136 -10.80 -5.03 29.64
CA SER A 136 -12.02 -4.29 29.36
C SER A 136 -13.31 -4.93 29.90
N ASN A 137 -13.24 -6.20 30.30
CA ASN A 137 -14.40 -7.07 30.49
C ASN A 137 -15.28 -7.20 29.22
N ARG A 138 -14.71 -6.97 28.04
CA ARG A 138 -15.35 -7.12 26.72
C ARG A 138 -14.55 -8.12 25.89
N PRO A 139 -14.94 -9.41 25.86
CA PRO A 139 -14.24 -10.42 25.10
C PRO A 139 -14.34 -10.11 23.61
N TYR A 140 -13.20 -9.82 22.99
CA TYR A 140 -13.09 -9.67 21.54
C TYR A 140 -11.63 -9.85 21.15
N SER A 141 -11.37 -10.41 19.97
CA SER A 141 -10.00 -10.49 19.49
C SER A 141 -9.86 -10.40 17.98
N VAL A 142 -8.70 -9.91 17.56
CA VAL A 142 -8.24 -9.93 16.16
C VAL A 142 -6.82 -10.49 16.17
N ILE A 143 -6.65 -11.65 15.55
CA ILE A 143 -5.39 -12.38 15.56
C ILE A 143 -4.97 -12.65 14.12
N ASP A 144 -3.88 -12.04 13.68
CA ASP A 144 -3.32 -12.20 12.33
C ASP A 144 -1.84 -12.58 12.42
N LEU A 145 -1.55 -13.88 12.29
CA LEU A 145 -0.20 -14.41 12.39
C LEU A 145 0.38 -14.83 11.03
N GLY A 146 -0.43 -14.83 9.97
CA GLY A 146 -0.03 -15.22 8.62
C GLY A 146 0.57 -16.63 8.49
N LEU A 147 0.25 -17.58 9.39
CA LEU A 147 0.83 -18.93 9.41
C LEU A 147 0.48 -19.70 8.13
N ARG A 148 1.45 -20.40 7.55
CA ARG A 148 1.33 -21.06 6.23
C ARG A 148 1.41 -22.58 6.31
N ARG A 149 2.14 -23.13 7.27
CA ARG A 149 2.30 -24.57 7.49
C ARG A 149 1.01 -25.16 8.04
N GLU A 150 0.83 -26.46 7.83
CA GLU A 150 -0.31 -27.20 8.39
C GLU A 150 -0.18 -27.36 9.91
N LYS A 151 1.01 -27.75 10.40
CA LYS A 151 1.31 -27.98 11.83
C LYS A 151 2.71 -27.51 12.24
N ILE A 152 2.87 -27.22 13.54
CA ILE A 152 4.17 -27.00 14.22
C ILE A 152 4.26 -27.97 15.40
N GLY A 153 5.18 -28.95 15.30
CA GLY A 153 5.10 -30.13 16.15
C GLY A 153 3.78 -30.85 15.91
N ASP A 154 3.09 -31.22 16.98
CA ASP A 154 1.78 -31.88 16.91
C ASP A 154 0.58 -30.91 16.92
N LEU A 155 0.84 -29.60 17.08
CA LEU A 155 -0.21 -28.58 17.09
C LEU A 155 -0.50 -28.08 15.67
N SER A 156 -1.77 -28.11 15.29
CA SER A 156 -2.28 -27.56 14.03
C SER A 156 -2.16 -26.03 14.04
N CYS A 157 -1.65 -25.44 12.95
CA CYS A 157 -1.39 -24.00 12.89
C CYS A 157 -2.66 -23.15 13.06
N GLU A 158 -3.82 -23.67 12.66
CA GLU A 158 -5.12 -23.02 12.88
C GLU A 158 -5.49 -22.92 14.37
N MET A 159 -4.97 -23.82 15.21
CA MET A 159 -5.23 -23.79 16.65
C MET A 159 -4.46 -22.70 17.35
N ILE A 160 -3.36 -22.20 16.80
CA ILE A 160 -2.57 -21.11 17.41
C ILE A 160 -3.39 -19.81 17.56
N PRO A 161 -4.00 -19.25 16.49
CA PRO A 161 -4.89 -18.11 16.64
C PRO A 161 -6.15 -18.47 17.43
N HIS A 162 -6.70 -19.68 17.27
CA HIS A 162 -7.89 -20.11 18.01
C HIS A 162 -7.65 -20.14 19.53
N CYS A 163 -6.50 -20.65 19.98
CA CYS A 163 -6.05 -20.61 21.38
C CYS A 163 -6.01 -19.18 21.94
N LEU A 164 -5.49 -18.22 21.18
CA LEU A 164 -5.43 -16.81 21.60
C LEU A 164 -6.82 -16.18 21.69
N GLN A 165 -7.72 -16.52 20.76
CA GLN A 165 -9.13 -16.10 20.80
C GLN A 165 -9.85 -16.69 22.03
N SER A 166 -9.64 -17.98 22.29
CA SER A 166 -10.19 -18.70 23.45
C SER A 166 -9.68 -18.15 24.79
N PHE A 167 -8.39 -17.78 24.86
CA PHE A 167 -7.84 -17.05 26.00
C PHE A 167 -8.54 -15.70 26.18
N ALA A 168 -8.69 -14.90 25.10
CA ALA A 168 -9.34 -13.59 25.18
C ALA A 168 -10.81 -13.69 25.64
N GLN A 169 -11.52 -14.71 25.15
CA GLN A 169 -12.89 -15.04 25.53
C GLN A 169 -12.99 -15.40 27.03
N GLY A 170 -12.16 -16.35 27.49
CA GLY A 170 -12.12 -16.77 28.90
C GLY A 170 -11.69 -15.65 29.85
N ALA A 171 -10.71 -14.83 29.43
CA ALA A 171 -10.19 -13.70 30.19
C ALA A 171 -11.13 -12.48 30.19
N ALA A 172 -12.11 -12.45 29.28
CA ALA A 172 -12.97 -11.30 28.99
C ALA A 172 -12.18 -10.02 28.68
N VAL A 173 -11.19 -10.13 27.80
CA VAL A 173 -10.34 -8.99 27.39
C VAL A 173 -10.54 -8.68 25.91
N THR A 174 -10.21 -7.46 25.53
CA THR A 174 -10.08 -7.11 24.11
C THR A 174 -8.62 -7.27 23.71
N LEU A 175 -8.34 -8.13 22.73
CA LEU A 175 -6.99 -8.56 22.38
C LEU A 175 -6.70 -8.42 20.87
N HIS A 176 -5.62 -7.76 20.51
CA HIS A 176 -5.09 -7.74 19.15
C HIS A 176 -3.69 -8.35 19.13
N VAL A 177 -3.43 -9.29 18.22
CA VAL A 177 -2.09 -9.87 18.04
C VAL A 177 -1.80 -9.99 16.55
N ASP A 178 -0.71 -9.36 16.11
CA ASP A 178 -0.31 -9.32 14.70
C ASP A 178 1.13 -9.81 14.56
N CYS A 179 1.41 -10.67 13.58
CA CYS A 179 2.77 -10.91 13.11
C CYS A 179 3.07 -9.96 11.95
N LEU A 180 3.89 -8.94 12.20
CA LEU A 180 4.15 -7.85 11.26
C LEU A 180 5.11 -8.25 10.13
N ARG A 181 5.96 -9.24 10.39
CA ARG A 181 6.91 -9.87 9.47
C ARG A 181 7.43 -11.16 10.10
N GLY A 182 7.93 -12.07 9.27
CA GLY A 182 8.51 -13.34 9.66
C GLY A 182 8.33 -14.34 8.53
N GLU A 183 9.14 -15.38 8.44
CA GLU A 183 8.98 -16.42 7.42
C GLU A 183 8.77 -17.80 8.03
N ASN A 184 9.42 -18.08 9.17
CA ASN A 184 9.25 -19.32 9.89
C ASN A 184 8.05 -19.23 10.83
N ASP A 185 7.04 -20.08 10.61
CA ASP A 185 5.81 -20.10 11.41
C ASP A 185 6.04 -20.41 12.90
N HIS A 186 7.11 -21.14 13.26
CA HIS A 186 7.52 -21.27 14.66
C HIS A 186 7.90 -19.91 15.24
N HIS A 187 8.73 -19.16 14.52
CA HIS A 187 9.22 -17.87 14.99
C HIS A 187 8.09 -16.83 15.07
N ARG A 188 7.16 -16.87 14.11
CA ARG A 188 5.94 -16.07 14.12
C ARG A 188 5.07 -16.36 15.34
N ALA A 189 4.79 -17.64 15.62
CA ALA A 189 4.00 -18.04 16.79
C ALA A 189 4.69 -17.64 18.11
N GLU A 190 5.97 -17.98 18.28
CA GLU A 190 6.68 -17.72 19.54
C GLU A 190 6.87 -16.21 19.78
N SER A 191 7.16 -15.42 18.75
CA SER A 191 7.23 -13.95 18.88
C SER A 191 5.87 -13.35 19.27
N ALA A 192 4.76 -13.88 18.76
CA ALA A 192 3.41 -13.44 19.11
C ALA A 192 3.05 -13.75 20.57
N PHE A 193 3.34 -14.95 21.05
CA PHE A 193 3.16 -15.32 22.46
C PHE A 193 4.02 -14.46 23.41
N LYS A 194 5.26 -14.17 23.03
CA LYS A 194 6.13 -13.24 23.79
C LYS A 194 5.56 -11.81 23.82
N ALA A 195 5.06 -11.32 22.68
CA ALA A 195 4.43 -10.00 22.62
C ALA A 195 3.21 -9.93 23.53
N LEU A 196 2.33 -10.94 23.48
CA LEU A 196 1.16 -11.02 24.37
C LEU A 196 1.56 -11.05 25.84
N ALA A 197 2.59 -11.82 26.18
CA ALA A 197 3.08 -11.93 27.55
C ALA A 197 3.53 -10.58 28.13
N VAL A 198 4.35 -9.85 27.37
CA VAL A 198 4.87 -8.54 27.78
C VAL A 198 3.73 -7.51 27.85
N ALA A 199 2.85 -7.48 26.85
CA ALA A 199 1.70 -6.59 26.84
C ALA A 199 0.77 -6.87 28.03
N THR A 200 0.52 -8.13 28.37
CA THR A 200 -0.32 -8.51 29.50
C THR A 200 0.32 -8.09 30.82
N ARG A 201 1.63 -8.28 30.99
CA ARG A 201 2.38 -7.80 32.16
C ARG A 201 2.29 -6.28 32.34
N MET A 202 2.36 -5.53 31.23
CA MET A 202 2.15 -4.09 31.27
C MET A 202 0.73 -3.74 31.72
N ALA A 203 -0.29 -4.37 31.13
CA ALA A 203 -1.69 -4.11 31.44
C ALA A 203 -2.05 -4.42 32.91
N THR A 204 -1.44 -5.46 33.48
CA THR A 204 -1.65 -5.88 34.88
C THR A 204 -0.74 -5.15 35.87
N THR A 205 0.11 -4.22 35.42
CA THR A 205 0.96 -3.42 36.31
C THR A 205 0.11 -2.44 37.12
N ARG A 206 0.36 -2.36 38.42
CA ARG A 206 -0.29 -1.40 39.31
C ARG A 206 0.30 -0.01 39.12
N VAL A 207 -0.55 1.01 38.99
CA VAL A 207 -0.14 2.40 38.79
C VAL A 207 -0.20 3.13 40.13
N LYS A 208 0.97 3.56 40.63
CA LYS A 208 1.07 4.33 41.88
C LYS A 208 0.24 5.61 41.78
N GLY A 209 -0.58 5.88 42.80
CA GLY A 209 -1.45 7.06 42.87
C GLY A 209 -2.80 6.91 42.17
N ARG A 210 -3.14 5.70 41.67
CA ARG A 210 -4.47 5.36 41.13
C ARG A 210 -5.16 4.27 41.95
N GLU A 211 -4.73 4.04 43.18
CA GLU A 211 -5.32 3.06 44.08
C GLU A 211 -6.79 3.43 44.36
N GLY A 212 -7.73 2.53 44.05
CA GLY A 212 -9.16 2.77 44.23
C GLY A 212 -9.86 3.49 43.06
N GLU A 213 -9.12 3.92 42.02
CA GLU A 213 -9.71 4.50 40.82
C GLU A 213 -10.09 3.43 39.81
N GLU A 214 -11.36 3.37 39.41
CA GLU A 214 -11.77 2.60 38.23
C GLU A 214 -11.18 3.26 36.97
N PRO A 215 -10.39 2.54 36.16
CA PRO A 215 -9.89 3.09 34.90
C PRO A 215 -11.07 3.23 33.93
N SER A 216 -11.72 4.39 33.93
CA SER A 216 -12.86 4.73 33.05
C SER A 216 -12.37 5.38 31.75
N THR A 217 -13.01 5.04 30.63
CA THR A 217 -12.78 5.66 29.31
C THR A 217 -13.00 7.18 29.32
N LYS A 218 -13.76 7.72 30.28
CA LYS A 218 -14.01 9.17 30.41
C LYS A 218 -12.86 9.94 31.07
N VAL A 219 -11.96 9.28 31.79
CA VAL A 219 -10.94 9.96 32.61
C VAL A 219 -9.56 9.99 31.92
N LEU A 220 -9.26 9.03 31.05
CA LEU A 220 -7.97 9.00 30.31
C LEU A 220 -7.77 10.21 29.38
N PHE A 221 -8.85 10.78 28.85
CA PHE A 221 -8.78 12.00 28.02
C PHE A 221 -8.23 13.23 28.77
N LYS A 222 -8.22 13.23 30.11
CA LYS A 222 -7.65 14.35 30.89
C LYS A 222 -6.19 14.16 31.28
N SER A 223 -5.66 12.93 31.34
CA SER A 223 -4.29 12.68 31.80
C SER A 223 -3.26 12.72 30.68
N VAL A 224 -3.62 12.30 29.46
CA VAL A 224 -2.69 12.29 28.32
C VAL A 224 -2.32 13.72 27.86
N PHE A 225 -3.21 14.70 28.07
CA PHE A 225 -2.94 16.11 27.76
C PHE A 225 -2.20 16.90 28.84
N LYS A 226 -1.98 16.32 30.04
CA LYS A 226 -1.29 17.01 31.15
C LYS A 226 0.24 16.88 31.13
N GLU A 227 0.79 15.97 30.32
CA GLU A 227 2.24 15.72 30.24
C GLU A 227 2.91 16.46 29.05
N ILE A 228 2.13 16.94 28.08
CA ILE A 228 2.62 17.73 26.93
C ILE A 228 3.16 19.13 27.31
N PRO A 229 2.66 19.84 28.34
CA PRO A 229 3.15 21.20 28.62
C PRO A 229 4.58 21.29 29.19
N LYS A 230 5.20 20.19 29.67
CA LYS A 230 6.53 20.28 30.32
C LYS A 230 7.72 20.19 29.38
N MET A 231 7.49 19.85 28.11
CA MET A 231 8.55 19.77 27.09
C MET A 231 8.63 21.02 26.20
N VAL A 232 7.69 21.96 26.34
CA VAL A 232 7.54 23.11 25.43
C VAL A 232 7.92 24.45 26.09
N GLU A 233 8.19 24.49 27.40
CA GLU A 233 8.57 25.72 28.11
C GLU A 233 10.06 26.11 27.98
N SER A 234 10.89 25.39 27.24
CA SER A 234 12.32 25.72 27.09
C SER A 234 12.67 26.53 25.83
N ILE A 235 11.70 26.91 24.99
CA ILE A 235 12.00 27.59 23.72
C ILE A 235 11.01 28.75 23.47
N TYR A 236 11.55 29.97 23.58
CA TYR A 236 11.02 31.31 23.27
C TYR A 236 10.11 32.01 24.29
N PHE A 237 10.75 32.96 24.98
CA PHE A 237 10.18 34.06 25.75
C PHE A 237 10.22 35.32 24.87
N VAL A 238 9.08 35.83 24.37
CA VAL A 238 8.90 37.24 23.92
C VAL A 238 7.41 37.64 24.15
N PRO A 239 7.10 38.82 24.72
CA PRO A 239 5.81 39.09 25.36
C PRO A 239 4.71 39.70 24.47
N GLU A 240 3.49 39.56 24.98
CA GLU A 240 2.17 40.10 24.62
C GLU A 240 2.09 41.40 23.80
N ARG A 241 1.07 41.46 22.92
CA ARG A 241 0.11 42.58 22.88
C ARG A 241 -1.19 42.24 22.10
N SER A 242 -2.30 42.64 22.71
CA SER A 242 -3.69 42.82 22.20
C SER A 242 -4.39 41.59 21.61
N GLY A 243 -5.51 41.06 22.11
CA GLY A 243 -6.54 41.62 23.00
C GLY A 243 -7.84 41.84 22.24
N VAL A 244 -8.67 40.80 22.04
CA VAL A 244 -10.15 40.89 21.94
C VAL A 244 -10.77 39.53 22.35
N SER A 245 -11.80 39.61 23.18
CA SER A 245 -12.61 38.54 23.81
C SER A 245 -13.81 38.11 22.93
N PRO A 246 -14.38 36.89 23.09
CA PRO A 246 -15.33 36.29 22.17
C PRO A 246 -16.80 36.60 22.49
N ILE A 247 -17.66 36.65 21.46
CA ILE A 247 -19.12 36.70 21.62
C ILE A 247 -19.75 35.38 21.21
N SER A 248 -20.36 34.77 22.22
CA SER A 248 -21.39 33.74 22.20
C SER A 248 -22.63 34.13 21.39
N HIS A 249 -23.25 33.20 20.68
CA HIS A 249 -24.71 33.03 20.74
C HIS A 249 -25.13 31.58 20.45
N LEU A 250 -25.91 31.07 21.40
CA LEU A 250 -26.65 29.82 21.42
C LEU A 250 -27.89 29.86 20.49
N ARG A 251 -28.30 28.64 20.12
CA ARG A 251 -29.68 28.10 20.14
C ARG A 251 -30.55 28.11 18.87
N SER A 252 -30.77 26.88 18.43
CA SER A 252 -32.07 26.18 18.27
C SER A 252 -33.03 26.65 17.18
N SER A 253 -33.40 25.71 16.30
CA SER A 253 -34.79 25.46 15.90
C SER A 253 -34.92 24.09 15.25
N LEU A 254 -35.43 23.12 16.02
CA LEU A 254 -36.08 21.92 15.51
C LEU A 254 -37.55 22.26 15.25
N HIS A 255 -38.08 21.86 14.10
CA HIS A 255 -39.50 21.52 13.98
C HIS A 255 -39.72 20.43 12.90
N PRO A 256 -40.55 19.40 13.18
CA PRO A 256 -40.83 18.29 12.27
C PRO A 256 -42.23 18.40 11.62
N LEU A 257 -42.38 17.94 10.37
CA LEU A 257 -43.65 17.52 9.75
C LEU A 257 -43.30 16.43 8.72
N ALA A 258 -43.59 15.14 8.95
CA ALA A 258 -44.89 14.47 8.86
C ALA A 258 -45.42 14.29 7.42
N GLY A 259 -45.48 13.02 6.99
CA GLY A 259 -46.63 12.46 6.27
C GLY A 259 -46.64 12.53 4.74
N GLY A 260 -46.29 11.43 4.09
CA GLY A 260 -46.61 11.19 2.68
C GLY A 260 -46.49 9.71 2.31
N ARG A 261 -47.61 8.98 2.44
CA ARG A 261 -47.79 7.63 1.86
C ARG A 261 -48.19 7.77 0.39
N THR A 262 -47.55 7.00 -0.48
CA THR A 262 -48.07 6.62 -1.81
C THR A 262 -47.39 5.29 -2.18
N THR A 263 -48.04 4.18 -1.86
CA THR A 263 -48.75 3.26 -2.79
C THR A 263 -47.83 2.48 -3.72
N TRP A 264 -47.70 1.20 -3.40
CA TRP A 264 -47.19 0.13 -4.23
C TRP A 264 -48.14 -0.14 -5.40
N THR A 265 -47.61 -0.16 -6.63
CA THR A 265 -48.29 -0.79 -7.77
C THR A 265 -47.39 -1.87 -8.35
N THR A 266 -47.77 -3.10 -8.04
CA THR A 266 -47.37 -4.33 -8.74
C THR A 266 -47.96 -4.34 -10.15
N TRP A 267 -47.14 -4.62 -11.16
CA TRP A 267 -47.60 -5.20 -12.42
C TRP A 267 -46.68 -6.35 -12.80
N GLY A 268 -47.27 -7.53 -12.93
CA GLY A 268 -46.61 -8.74 -13.42
C GLY A 268 -47.21 -9.20 -14.75
N ARG A 269 -46.40 -10.03 -15.44
CA ARG A 269 -46.62 -10.80 -16.69
C ARG A 269 -46.55 -9.95 -17.97
N LYS A 270 -45.90 -10.38 -19.06
CA LYS A 270 -45.73 -11.72 -19.65
C LYS A 270 -44.43 -11.81 -20.47
N ALA A 271 -43.84 -13.01 -20.50
CA ALA A 271 -42.88 -13.45 -21.52
C ALA A 271 -43.55 -13.61 -22.91
N PRO A 272 -42.75 -13.66 -23.98
CA PRO A 272 -42.87 -14.78 -24.90
C PRO A 272 -41.53 -15.45 -25.21
N ASP A 273 -41.53 -16.78 -25.08
CA ASP A 273 -40.70 -17.67 -25.87
C ASP A 273 -41.08 -17.54 -27.35
N ASP A 274 -40.12 -17.71 -28.26
CA ASP A 274 -40.25 -18.54 -29.49
C ASP A 274 -39.02 -18.39 -30.41
N GLY A 275 -38.31 -19.52 -30.62
CA GLY A 275 -38.02 -20.04 -31.97
C GLY A 275 -36.81 -19.54 -32.77
N TRP A 276 -35.78 -20.37 -32.85
CA TRP A 276 -34.77 -20.43 -33.94
C TRP A 276 -35.41 -20.71 -35.33
N PRO A 277 -34.73 -20.43 -36.46
CA PRO A 277 -33.94 -21.51 -37.08
C PRO A 277 -32.62 -21.08 -37.74
N ALA A 278 -31.66 -22.00 -37.69
CA ALA A 278 -30.50 -22.05 -38.57
C ALA A 278 -30.92 -22.41 -40.01
N PHE A 279 -30.31 -21.78 -41.01
CA PHE A 279 -30.27 -22.32 -42.37
C PHE A 279 -28.87 -22.17 -42.98
N LEU A 280 -28.32 -23.32 -43.35
CA LEU A 280 -27.19 -23.52 -44.26
C LEU A 280 -27.47 -22.87 -45.62
N LEU A 281 -26.46 -22.21 -46.19
CA LEU A 281 -26.29 -22.23 -47.64
C LEU A 281 -24.82 -22.41 -48.01
N GLN A 282 -24.61 -23.54 -48.68
CA GLN A 282 -23.39 -24.05 -49.27
C GLN A 282 -23.34 -23.54 -50.72
N THR A 283 -22.22 -22.97 -51.18
CA THR A 283 -21.85 -23.02 -52.60
C THR A 283 -20.32 -23.11 -52.74
N LYS A 284 -19.89 -24.17 -53.44
CA LYS A 284 -18.56 -24.42 -54.00
C LYS A 284 -18.48 -23.84 -55.41
N MET A 285 -17.30 -23.32 -55.82
CA MET A 285 -16.53 -23.63 -57.05
C MET A 285 -15.21 -22.79 -56.98
N ARG A 286 -14.02 -23.38 -56.78
CA ARG A 286 -13.05 -24.04 -57.70
C ARG A 286 -12.26 -23.13 -58.66
N GLY A 287 -10.93 -23.30 -58.62
CA GLY A 287 -9.90 -22.88 -59.59
C GLY A 287 -8.89 -21.89 -58.98
N ASP A 288 -7.57 -22.02 -59.05
CA ASP A 288 -6.66 -23.06 -59.55
C ASP A 288 -5.27 -22.79 -58.91
N LEU A 289 -4.48 -23.86 -58.77
CA LEU A 289 -3.08 -23.85 -58.29
C LEU A 289 -2.13 -23.37 -59.40
N THR A 290 -1.17 -22.50 -59.07
CA THR A 290 0.15 -22.49 -59.74
C THR A 290 1.26 -22.20 -58.73
N ASP A 291 2.20 -23.14 -58.69
CA ASP A 291 3.51 -23.09 -58.03
C ASP A 291 4.39 -21.97 -58.58
N VAL A 292 5.15 -21.30 -57.70
CA VAL A 292 6.45 -20.74 -58.05
C VAL A 292 7.47 -21.12 -56.98
N SER A 293 8.39 -21.98 -57.39
CA SER A 293 9.54 -22.48 -56.67
C SER A 293 10.73 -21.51 -56.72
N LEU A 294 11.48 -21.42 -55.62
CA LEU A 294 12.80 -20.76 -55.57
C LEU A 294 13.92 -21.79 -55.82
N PRO A 295 14.94 -21.48 -56.64
CA PRO A 295 15.97 -22.46 -56.98
C PRO A 295 17.13 -22.45 -55.98
N ALA A 296 17.52 -23.66 -55.55
CA ALA A 296 18.81 -23.96 -54.95
C ALA A 296 19.75 -24.56 -56.02
N ARG A 297 20.98 -24.04 -56.14
CA ARG A 297 22.19 -24.72 -56.67
C ARG A 297 23.42 -23.96 -56.12
N GLY A 298 24.52 -24.58 -55.73
CA GLY A 298 24.91 -25.99 -55.82
C GLY A 298 26.21 -26.25 -55.04
N LEU A 299 26.40 -27.52 -54.70
CA LEU A 299 27.58 -28.11 -54.08
C LEU A 299 28.74 -28.25 -55.08
N SER A 300 29.98 -28.18 -54.58
CA SER A 300 31.05 -29.05 -55.07
C SER A 300 31.91 -29.53 -53.89
N THR A 301 32.09 -30.84 -53.81
CA THR A 301 32.90 -31.58 -52.85
C THR A 301 34.34 -31.72 -53.34
N ASN A 302 35.32 -31.75 -52.42
CA ASN A 302 36.39 -32.76 -52.48
C ASN A 302 37.18 -32.89 -51.16
N THR A 303 37.07 -34.10 -50.59
CA THR A 303 38.09 -34.99 -50.01
C THR A 303 39.25 -34.48 -49.13
N ASN A 304 39.33 -35.11 -47.95
CA ASN A 304 40.51 -35.57 -47.20
C ASN A 304 41.69 -34.60 -46.95
N GLY A 305 41.85 -34.22 -45.68
CA GLY A 305 43.11 -33.69 -45.16
C GLY A 305 43.00 -33.32 -43.68
N SER A 306 43.43 -34.22 -42.79
CA SER A 306 43.74 -33.91 -41.40
C SER A 306 44.92 -32.93 -41.34
N ILE A 307 44.74 -31.69 -40.86
CA ILE A 307 45.86 -30.82 -40.50
C ILE A 307 45.58 -30.07 -39.20
N GLN A 308 46.60 -30.12 -38.34
CA GLN A 308 46.73 -29.60 -37.00
C GLN A 308 46.60 -28.08 -36.90
N THR A 309 46.26 -27.66 -35.69
CA THR A 309 46.25 -26.30 -35.15
C THR A 309 47.50 -25.49 -35.50
N SER A 310 47.33 -24.28 -36.04
CA SER A 310 48.29 -23.19 -35.88
C SER A 310 47.55 -21.93 -35.41
N ARG A 311 47.98 -21.38 -34.27
CA ARG A 311 47.49 -20.11 -33.71
C ARG A 311 47.99 -18.98 -34.60
N GLY A 312 47.13 -18.46 -35.46
CA GLY A 312 47.32 -17.17 -36.12
C GLY A 312 46.92 -16.04 -35.18
N THR A 313 47.89 -15.24 -34.74
CA THR A 313 47.66 -13.94 -34.09
C THR A 313 46.93 -13.02 -35.05
N ARG A 314 45.63 -12.79 -34.79
CA ARG A 314 44.87 -11.72 -35.43
C ARG A 314 45.38 -10.40 -34.86
N GLU A 315 45.98 -9.56 -35.70
CA GLU A 315 46.25 -8.16 -35.38
C GLU A 315 44.94 -7.49 -34.99
N ARG A 316 44.91 -6.94 -33.77
CA ARG A 316 43.80 -6.12 -33.30
C ARG A 316 43.88 -4.78 -34.00
N HIS A 317 42.89 -4.49 -34.85
CA HIS A 317 42.55 -3.10 -35.14
C HIS A 317 42.31 -2.37 -33.81
N PRO A 318 42.76 -1.10 -33.67
CA PRO A 318 42.49 -0.35 -32.44
C PRO A 318 40.98 -0.23 -32.28
N GLU A 319 40.42 -0.89 -31.27
CA GLU A 319 39.06 -0.64 -30.82
C GLU A 319 39.00 0.84 -30.46
N LEU A 320 38.21 1.61 -31.23
CA LEU A 320 37.75 2.91 -30.77
C LEU A 320 37.08 2.65 -29.41
N ALA A 321 37.57 3.30 -28.36
CA ALA A 321 36.93 3.20 -27.05
C ALA A 321 35.44 3.48 -27.22
N PRO A 322 34.53 2.63 -26.71
CA PRO A 322 33.11 2.89 -26.81
C PRO A 322 32.84 4.26 -26.17
N PHE A 323 32.06 5.11 -26.86
CA PHE A 323 31.60 6.36 -26.28
C PHE A 323 30.74 5.99 -25.06
N THR A 324 31.20 6.37 -23.88
CA THR A 324 30.47 6.14 -22.63
C THR A 324 29.66 7.38 -22.25
N MET A 325 28.54 7.17 -21.58
CA MET A 325 27.72 8.18 -20.96
C MET A 325 27.51 7.90 -19.47
N ARG A 326 27.17 8.93 -18.71
CA ARG A 326 26.81 8.79 -17.29
C ARG A 326 25.35 8.34 -17.14
N ALA A 327 25.12 7.42 -16.21
CA ALA A 327 23.80 6.97 -15.82
C ALA A 327 23.74 6.58 -14.33
N LEU A 328 22.63 6.85 -13.66
CA LEU A 328 22.33 6.33 -12.32
C LEU A 328 21.78 4.92 -12.45
N ARG A 329 22.52 3.94 -11.92
CA ARG A 329 22.10 2.52 -11.91
C ARG A 329 21.80 2.05 -10.50
N SER A 330 20.73 1.26 -10.37
CA SER A 330 20.50 0.41 -9.20
C SER A 330 21.23 -0.92 -9.36
N PHE A 331 22.00 -1.30 -8.35
CA PHE A 331 22.70 -2.58 -8.21
C PHE A 331 22.01 -3.52 -7.22
N GLY A 332 20.93 -3.06 -6.58
CA GLY A 332 20.20 -3.81 -5.54
C GLY A 332 19.51 -2.88 -4.55
N GLU A 333 19.02 -3.46 -3.46
CA GLU A 333 18.41 -2.70 -2.36
C GLU A 333 19.40 -1.66 -1.80
N LYS A 334 18.97 -0.40 -1.82
CA LYS A 334 19.68 0.79 -1.33
C LYS A 334 21.06 1.02 -1.97
N ASP A 335 21.33 0.36 -3.09
CA ASP A 335 22.59 0.47 -3.81
C ASP A 335 22.33 1.10 -5.18
N ILE A 336 22.45 2.42 -5.25
CA ILE A 336 22.38 3.20 -6.48
C ILE A 336 23.66 4.00 -6.65
N ARG A 337 24.19 4.03 -7.88
CA ARG A 337 25.46 4.70 -8.19
C ARG A 337 25.40 5.33 -9.56
N VAL A 338 25.97 6.52 -9.70
CA VAL A 338 26.28 7.09 -11.00
C VAL A 338 27.49 6.37 -11.55
N VAL A 339 27.36 5.79 -12.73
CA VAL A 339 28.43 5.03 -13.41
C VAL A 339 28.47 5.41 -14.89
N ASP A 340 29.62 5.20 -15.51
CA ASP A 340 29.76 5.24 -16.96
C ASP A 340 29.19 3.95 -17.58
N VAL A 341 28.37 4.09 -18.61
CA VAL A 341 27.79 3.00 -19.42
C VAL A 341 27.97 3.30 -20.89
N ASP A 342 27.88 2.30 -21.75
CA ASP A 342 27.93 2.51 -23.20
C ASP A 342 26.78 3.42 -23.66
N GLU A 343 27.09 4.36 -24.54
CA GLU A 343 26.06 5.15 -25.22
C GLU A 343 25.15 4.24 -26.07
N PRO A 344 23.84 4.53 -26.13
CA PRO A 344 22.95 3.83 -27.03
C PRO A 344 23.43 4.00 -28.48
N THR A 345 23.63 2.88 -29.18
CA THR A 345 24.02 2.91 -30.59
C THR A 345 22.80 3.22 -31.47
N PRO A 346 22.90 4.13 -32.45
CA PRO A 346 21.85 4.36 -33.43
C PRO A 346 21.42 3.07 -34.15
N SER A 347 20.12 2.89 -34.34
CA SER A 347 19.54 1.78 -35.10
C SER A 347 18.38 2.25 -35.97
N ASP A 348 18.05 1.48 -37.01
CA ASP A 348 17.02 1.86 -38.00
C ASP A 348 15.59 1.86 -37.43
N ASP A 349 15.40 1.35 -36.21
CA ASP A 349 14.11 1.18 -35.54
C ASP A 349 13.95 2.05 -34.27
N LYS A 350 15.01 2.73 -33.81
CA LYS A 350 15.00 3.50 -32.56
C LYS A 350 15.39 4.95 -32.74
N ILE A 351 14.83 5.79 -31.88
CA ILE A 351 15.17 7.20 -31.74
C ILE A 351 16.12 7.32 -30.56
N ILE A 352 17.20 8.10 -30.70
CA ILE A 352 18.05 8.49 -29.57
C ILE A 352 17.60 9.85 -29.07
N VAL A 353 17.34 9.90 -27.77
CA VAL A 353 16.96 11.10 -27.04
C VAL A 353 18.08 11.44 -26.07
N GLU A 354 18.57 12.67 -26.16
CA GLU A 354 19.36 13.26 -25.08
C GLU A 354 18.41 13.75 -24.00
N VAL A 355 18.57 13.26 -22.78
CA VAL A 355 17.66 13.58 -21.68
C VAL A 355 18.00 14.97 -21.14
N ASP A 356 16.99 15.81 -21.01
CA ASP A 356 17.11 17.11 -20.35
C ASP A 356 16.69 17.01 -18.89
N TRP A 357 15.56 16.35 -18.62
CA TRP A 357 15.00 16.19 -17.29
C TRP A 357 14.31 14.84 -17.14
N CYS A 358 14.44 14.24 -15.96
CA CYS A 358 13.67 13.08 -15.54
C CYS A 358 13.15 13.30 -14.11
N GLY A 359 11.85 13.14 -13.90
CA GLY A 359 11.27 13.24 -12.56
C GLY A 359 11.53 12.00 -11.69
N ILE A 360 11.60 12.20 -10.38
CA ILE A 360 11.58 11.12 -9.39
C ILE A 360 10.13 10.78 -9.02
N CYS A 361 9.78 9.49 -9.09
CA CYS A 361 8.49 8.94 -8.71
C CYS A 361 8.58 8.05 -7.45
N GLY A 362 7.44 7.77 -6.82
CA GLY A 362 7.36 6.85 -5.69
C GLY A 362 7.78 5.42 -6.05
N SER A 363 7.58 5.00 -7.30
CA SER A 363 8.08 3.72 -7.84
C SER A 363 9.60 3.65 -7.83
N ASP A 364 10.31 4.75 -8.10
CA ASP A 364 11.77 4.80 -7.98
C ASP A 364 12.20 4.56 -6.52
N LEU A 365 11.52 5.19 -5.56
CA LEU A 365 11.77 4.95 -4.12
C LEU A 365 11.50 3.51 -3.71
N HIS A 366 10.43 2.91 -4.23
CA HIS A 366 10.13 1.49 -4.03
C HIS A 366 11.24 0.60 -4.56
N LEU A 367 11.74 0.87 -5.76
CA LEU A 367 12.88 0.16 -6.35
C LEU A 367 14.16 0.35 -5.52
N PHE A 368 14.43 1.57 -5.04
CA PHE A 368 15.56 1.82 -4.15
C PHE A 368 15.46 1.07 -2.81
N HIS A 369 14.28 1.00 -2.19
CA HIS A 369 14.13 0.35 -0.89
C HIS A 369 13.90 -1.14 -0.91
N MET A 370 13.35 -1.69 -2.00
CA MET A 370 12.98 -3.10 -2.06
C MET A 370 13.75 -3.86 -3.14
N GLY A 371 14.58 -3.18 -3.95
CA GLY A 371 15.32 -3.81 -5.04
C GLY A 371 14.42 -4.35 -6.16
N PRO A 372 14.89 -5.33 -6.95
CA PRO A 372 14.14 -5.96 -8.04
C PRO A 372 12.72 -6.46 -7.68
N GLN A 373 12.46 -6.70 -6.39
CA GLN A 373 11.18 -7.13 -5.86
C GLN A 373 10.09 -6.06 -6.02
N ALA A 374 10.47 -4.78 -6.17
CA ALA A 374 9.53 -3.68 -6.45
C ALA A 374 9.00 -3.68 -7.89
N MET A 375 9.70 -4.33 -8.83
CA MET A 375 9.47 -4.13 -10.26
C MET A 375 8.15 -4.74 -10.74
N LEU A 376 7.36 -3.95 -11.48
CA LEU A 376 6.21 -4.44 -12.22
C LEU A 376 6.70 -5.30 -13.40
N SER A 377 6.09 -6.47 -13.60
CA SER A 377 6.58 -7.51 -14.52
C SER A 377 5.88 -7.50 -15.89
N LEU A 378 6.66 -7.72 -16.95
CA LEU A 378 6.26 -8.16 -18.30
C LEU A 378 7.31 -9.08 -18.93
N PRO A 379 6.92 -10.18 -19.58
CA PRO A 379 6.35 -11.39 -19.00
C PRO A 379 7.40 -12.42 -18.55
N LYS A 380 7.04 -13.20 -17.52
CA LYS A 380 7.50 -14.54 -17.08
C LYS A 380 8.97 -14.82 -16.73
N ASP A 381 9.94 -14.03 -17.15
CA ASP A 381 11.33 -14.35 -16.87
C ASP A 381 11.90 -13.41 -15.79
N LYS A 382 11.58 -13.73 -14.52
CA LYS A 382 12.16 -13.10 -13.33
C LYS A 382 13.65 -13.48 -13.15
N THR A 383 14.50 -13.21 -14.13
CA THR A 383 15.93 -13.46 -14.02
C THR A 383 16.67 -12.14 -13.96
N ASP A 384 17.03 -11.73 -12.73
CA ASP A 384 17.95 -10.65 -12.35
C ASP A 384 18.02 -9.43 -13.27
N THR A 385 17.25 -8.39 -12.92
CA THR A 385 17.16 -7.11 -13.66
C THR A 385 18.12 -6.03 -13.14
N THR A 386 19.07 -6.35 -12.26
CA THR A 386 20.12 -5.42 -11.84
C THR A 386 21.46 -5.79 -12.50
N PRO A 387 22.30 -4.81 -12.90
CA PRO A 387 22.09 -3.39 -12.64
C PRO A 387 21.15 -2.72 -13.66
N LEU A 388 20.25 -1.85 -13.17
CA LEU A 388 19.19 -1.18 -13.95
C LEU A 388 19.45 0.32 -14.02
N ILE A 389 19.39 0.95 -15.20
CA ILE A 389 19.29 2.42 -15.31
C ILE A 389 17.89 2.85 -14.89
N MET A 390 17.78 3.74 -13.90
CA MET A 390 16.51 4.13 -13.28
C MET A 390 15.82 5.33 -13.97
N GLY A 391 14.56 5.64 -13.59
CA GLY A 391 13.83 6.86 -13.96
C GLY A 391 12.94 6.73 -15.21
N HIS A 392 11.69 7.24 -15.13
CA HIS A 392 10.67 7.02 -16.16
C HIS A 392 9.81 8.24 -16.52
N GLU A 393 10.00 9.40 -15.88
CA GLU A 393 9.24 10.62 -16.16
C GLU A 393 10.08 11.57 -17.04
N ILE A 394 10.20 11.27 -18.34
CA ILE A 394 11.32 11.77 -19.17
C ILE A 394 10.91 12.87 -20.15
N ALA A 395 11.70 13.95 -20.18
CA ALA A 395 11.69 14.98 -21.22
C ALA A 395 13.11 15.24 -21.77
N GLY A 396 13.23 15.47 -23.08
CA GLY A 396 14.53 15.63 -23.72
C GLY A 396 14.45 16.14 -25.16
N ARG A 397 15.53 15.90 -25.91
CA ARG A 397 15.64 16.27 -27.32
C ARG A 397 16.12 15.11 -28.17
N ILE A 398 15.55 15.00 -29.36
CA ILE A 398 15.96 13.99 -30.35
C ILE A 398 17.34 14.35 -30.89
N THR A 399 18.32 13.46 -30.75
CA THR A 399 19.67 13.61 -31.31
C THR A 399 19.92 12.71 -32.51
N HIS A 400 19.20 11.58 -32.60
CA HIS A 400 19.18 10.71 -33.77
C HIS A 400 17.77 10.19 -34.01
N SER A 401 17.35 10.14 -35.29
CA SER A 401 16.05 9.59 -35.67
C SER A 401 16.09 9.04 -37.11
N PRO A 402 15.72 7.77 -37.32
CA PRO A 402 15.48 7.22 -38.66
C PRO A 402 14.10 7.65 -39.21
N PHE A 403 13.32 8.47 -38.47
CA PHE A 403 11.97 8.91 -38.83
C PHE A 403 11.85 10.45 -38.95
N PRO A 404 12.67 11.12 -39.78
CA PRO A 404 12.78 12.58 -39.77
C PRO A 404 11.48 13.33 -40.12
N ALA A 405 10.57 12.70 -40.86
CA ALA A 405 9.30 13.33 -41.25
C ALA A 405 8.34 13.59 -40.08
N THR A 406 8.43 12.80 -39.01
CA THR A 406 7.55 12.95 -37.83
C THR A 406 8.33 13.15 -36.53
N HIS A 407 9.61 12.77 -36.50
CA HIS A 407 10.51 12.89 -35.37
C HIS A 407 11.83 13.55 -35.81
N PRO A 408 11.82 14.84 -36.19
CA PRO A 408 13.04 15.49 -36.68
C PRO A 408 14.07 15.66 -35.55
N VAL A 409 15.35 15.56 -35.90
CA VAL A 409 16.46 15.83 -34.97
C VAL A 409 16.36 17.27 -34.45
N GLY A 410 16.65 17.46 -33.15
CA GLY A 410 16.52 18.72 -32.41
C GLY A 410 15.15 18.93 -31.76
N SER A 411 14.15 18.13 -32.14
CA SER A 411 12.78 18.28 -31.61
C SER A 411 12.74 18.01 -30.10
N PRO A 412 12.01 18.84 -29.34
CA PRO A 412 11.67 18.54 -27.95
C PRO A 412 10.69 17.36 -27.90
N VAL A 413 10.92 16.46 -26.97
CA VAL A 413 10.15 15.21 -26.85
C VAL A 413 9.88 14.88 -25.39
N VAL A 414 8.71 14.30 -25.13
CA VAL A 414 8.37 13.60 -23.89
C VAL A 414 8.16 12.13 -24.19
N LEU A 415 8.57 11.26 -23.28
CA LEU A 415 8.57 9.83 -23.53
C LEU A 415 7.45 9.15 -22.77
N ASP A 416 6.70 8.30 -23.47
CA ASP A 416 5.83 7.30 -22.84
C ASP A 416 6.70 6.13 -22.38
N PRO A 417 6.91 5.95 -21.06
CA PRO A 417 7.81 4.92 -20.56
C PRO A 417 7.20 3.51 -20.59
N ARG A 418 5.92 3.36 -20.94
CA ARG A 418 5.21 2.09 -20.78
C ARG A 418 5.71 1.03 -21.76
N LEU A 419 5.81 -0.19 -21.25
CA LEU A 419 6.15 -1.40 -21.97
C LEU A 419 4.93 -2.33 -21.92
N TYR A 420 4.55 -2.90 -23.06
CA TYR A 420 3.41 -3.81 -23.23
C TYR A 420 3.53 -4.59 -24.55
N CYS A 421 2.75 -5.67 -24.69
CA CYS A 421 2.93 -6.62 -25.80
C CYS A 421 2.24 -6.23 -27.13
N SER A 422 1.43 -5.16 -27.12
CA SER A 422 0.65 -4.61 -28.24
C SER A 422 -0.27 -5.59 -29.00
N SER A 423 -0.46 -6.82 -28.52
CA SER A 423 -1.12 -7.90 -29.28
C SER A 423 -2.12 -8.73 -28.48
N CYS A 424 -2.15 -8.61 -27.15
CA CYS A 424 -3.13 -9.31 -26.32
C CYS A 424 -4.52 -8.65 -26.42
N PRO A 425 -5.60 -9.33 -25.97
CA PRO A 425 -6.97 -8.82 -26.08
C PRO A 425 -7.18 -7.41 -25.50
N GLN A 426 -6.46 -7.05 -24.45
CA GLN A 426 -6.51 -5.72 -23.85
C GLN A 426 -5.78 -4.68 -24.72
N CYS A 427 -4.61 -5.01 -25.24
CA CYS A 427 -3.88 -4.13 -26.16
C CYS A 427 -4.59 -3.92 -27.51
N THR A 428 -5.42 -4.88 -27.93
CA THR A 428 -6.19 -4.81 -29.19
C THR A 428 -7.67 -4.53 -28.97
N ALA A 429 -8.06 -4.16 -27.74
CA ALA A 429 -9.45 -3.88 -27.39
C ALA A 429 -10.02 -2.72 -28.22
N ALA A 430 -11.32 -2.81 -28.54
CA ALA A 430 -12.08 -1.77 -29.22
C ALA A 430 -13.12 -1.17 -28.25
N PRO A 431 -13.48 0.13 -28.40
CA PRO A 431 -12.99 1.06 -29.42
C PRO A 431 -11.57 1.57 -29.17
N GLU A 432 -11.03 1.39 -27.96
CA GLU A 432 -9.73 1.91 -27.55
C GLU A 432 -8.87 0.85 -26.85
N PRO A 433 -7.57 0.75 -27.22
CA PRO A 433 -6.60 -0.08 -26.52
C PRO A 433 -6.56 0.17 -25.01
N GLN A 434 -6.43 -0.92 -24.25
CA GLN A 434 -6.26 -0.94 -22.81
C GLN A 434 -4.85 -1.47 -22.46
N SER A 435 -3.82 -0.85 -23.04
CA SER A 435 -2.41 -1.24 -22.88
C SER A 435 -1.95 -1.24 -21.41
N GLN A 436 -2.53 -0.37 -20.58
CA GLN A 436 -2.30 -0.31 -19.14
C GLN A 436 -2.80 -1.54 -18.37
N CYS A 437 -3.64 -2.35 -19.01
CA CYS A 437 -4.16 -3.61 -18.50
C CYS A 437 -3.68 -4.80 -19.35
N CYS A 438 -2.53 -4.68 -20.03
CA CYS A 438 -1.99 -5.73 -20.87
C CYS A 438 -1.95 -7.10 -20.13
N ALA A 439 -2.55 -8.13 -20.73
CA ALA A 439 -2.64 -9.47 -20.13
C ALA A 439 -1.29 -10.16 -19.94
N ASN A 440 -0.26 -9.71 -20.66
CA ASN A 440 1.09 -10.23 -20.47
C ASN A 440 1.82 -9.52 -19.31
N GLY A 441 1.19 -8.51 -18.70
CA GLY A 441 1.73 -7.62 -17.69
C GLY A 441 1.86 -6.18 -18.22
N ILE A 442 2.23 -5.24 -17.36
CA ILE A 442 2.67 -3.89 -17.73
C ILE A 442 4.04 -3.63 -17.11
N GLY A 443 4.90 -2.91 -17.81
CA GLY A 443 6.22 -2.53 -17.35
C GLY A 443 6.56 -1.11 -17.76
N PHE A 444 7.68 -0.60 -17.28
CA PHE A 444 8.14 0.76 -17.54
C PHE A 444 9.65 0.78 -17.81
N THR A 445 10.11 1.52 -18.82
CA THR A 445 11.55 1.85 -18.94
C THR A 445 11.99 2.55 -17.65
N GLY A 446 13.17 2.28 -17.12
CA GLY A 446 13.66 2.88 -15.88
C GLY A 446 13.20 2.17 -14.62
N PHE A 447 12.38 1.14 -14.75
CA PHE A 447 11.79 0.43 -13.61
C PHE A 447 11.65 -1.07 -13.83
N SER A 448 11.36 -1.52 -15.07
CA SER A 448 11.10 -2.94 -15.39
C SER A 448 12.17 -3.60 -16.26
N THR A 449 13.07 -2.86 -16.91
CA THR A 449 14.03 -3.42 -17.86
C THR A 449 15.42 -2.81 -17.72
N GLN A 450 16.47 -3.65 -17.75
CA GLN A 450 17.87 -3.22 -17.56
C GLN A 450 18.35 -2.14 -18.55
N SER A 451 17.72 -2.03 -19.72
CA SER A 451 18.33 -1.46 -20.92
C SER A 451 18.04 0.02 -21.17
N ALA A 452 17.11 0.66 -20.44
CA ALA A 452 16.74 2.04 -20.70
C ALA A 452 16.06 2.68 -19.47
N GLY A 453 16.52 3.87 -19.08
CA GLY A 453 15.92 4.72 -18.04
C GLY A 453 16.35 6.18 -18.20
N GLY A 454 15.58 7.08 -17.60
CA GLY A 454 15.72 8.54 -17.72
C GLY A 454 16.81 9.17 -16.87
N PHE A 455 17.32 8.49 -15.85
CA PHE A 455 18.48 8.95 -15.09
C PHE A 455 19.78 8.62 -15.83
N ALA A 456 19.87 9.05 -17.08
CA ALA A 456 21.03 8.88 -17.96
C ALA A 456 21.15 10.07 -18.90
N GLU A 457 22.33 10.29 -19.50
CA GLU A 457 22.52 11.38 -20.47
C GLU A 457 21.75 11.16 -21.77
N LYS A 458 21.64 9.91 -22.23
CA LYS A 458 20.93 9.54 -23.46
C LYS A 458 20.15 8.24 -23.26
N MET A 459 19.12 8.04 -24.08
CA MET A 459 18.41 6.76 -24.15
C MET A 459 17.90 6.48 -25.56
N ALA A 460 17.80 5.20 -25.91
CA ALA A 460 17.17 4.74 -27.15
C ALA A 460 15.75 4.26 -26.87
N VAL A 461 14.79 4.77 -27.64
CA VAL A 461 13.36 4.44 -27.50
C VAL A 461 12.74 4.06 -28.84
N PRO A 462 11.71 3.19 -28.85
CA PRO A 462 10.94 2.96 -30.06
C PRO A 462 10.22 4.24 -30.48
N ARG A 463 9.99 4.38 -31.78
CA ARG A 463 9.28 5.52 -32.39
C ARG A 463 7.98 5.87 -31.63
N ALA A 464 7.18 4.86 -31.29
CA ALA A 464 5.86 5.05 -30.68
C ALA A 464 5.92 5.64 -29.26
N ALA A 465 7.04 5.52 -28.56
CA ALA A 465 7.20 6.08 -27.22
C ALA A 465 7.63 7.56 -27.23
N ALA A 466 8.06 8.10 -28.38
CA ALA A 466 8.64 9.43 -28.48
C ALA A 466 7.60 10.46 -28.96
N HIS A 467 6.96 11.18 -28.03
CA HIS A 467 5.96 12.19 -28.39
C HIS A 467 6.61 13.57 -28.57
N VAL A 468 6.70 14.03 -29.81
CA VAL A 468 7.21 15.38 -30.12
C VAL A 468 6.24 16.42 -29.59
N LEU A 469 6.75 17.39 -28.82
CA LEU A 469 5.93 18.47 -28.27
C LEU A 469 5.53 19.47 -29.36
N PRO A 470 4.23 19.63 -29.67
CA PRO A 470 3.75 20.61 -30.65
C PRO A 470 4.07 22.05 -30.22
N GLY A 471 4.48 22.91 -31.15
CA GLY A 471 4.76 24.33 -30.86
C GLY A 471 6.11 24.60 -30.19
N GLY A 472 6.88 23.55 -29.87
CA GLY A 472 8.11 23.65 -29.10
C GLY A 472 7.84 23.69 -27.59
N ALA A 473 8.88 23.53 -26.79
CA ALA A 473 8.81 23.71 -25.34
C ALA A 473 9.83 24.76 -24.93
N ASP A 474 9.34 25.94 -24.52
CA ASP A 474 10.18 27.00 -23.96
C ASP A 474 10.85 26.55 -22.64
N ALA A 475 10.27 25.54 -21.96
CA ALA A 475 10.85 24.84 -20.82
C ALA A 475 10.60 23.31 -20.90
N LEU A 476 11.58 22.54 -21.39
CA LEU A 476 11.57 21.06 -21.34
C LEU A 476 11.49 20.50 -19.92
N GLU A 477 11.77 21.34 -18.92
CA GLU A 477 11.65 20.99 -17.52
C GLU A 477 10.21 20.64 -17.14
N ASP A 478 9.27 21.55 -17.42
CA ASP A 478 7.86 21.37 -17.10
C ASP A 478 7.27 20.17 -17.85
N ALA A 479 7.81 19.87 -19.03
CA ALA A 479 7.38 18.74 -19.84
C ALA A 479 7.68 17.38 -19.18
N ALA A 480 8.62 17.29 -18.22
CA ALA A 480 8.81 16.08 -17.43
C ALA A 480 7.58 15.74 -16.55
N LEU A 481 6.68 16.70 -16.33
CA LEU A 481 5.42 16.48 -15.62
C LEU A 481 4.34 15.80 -16.47
N VAL A 482 4.55 15.61 -17.78
CA VAL A 482 3.54 14.97 -18.66
C VAL A 482 3.20 13.55 -18.20
N GLU A 483 4.20 12.77 -17.76
CA GLU A 483 3.99 11.41 -17.26
C GLU A 483 3.05 11.36 -16.03
N PRO A 484 3.33 12.08 -14.92
CA PRO A 484 2.42 12.06 -13.78
C PRO A 484 1.07 12.74 -14.07
N LEU A 485 1.03 13.71 -15.00
CA LEU A 485 -0.24 14.29 -15.47
C LEU A 485 -1.07 13.27 -16.26
N ALA A 486 -0.45 12.37 -17.01
CA ALA A 486 -1.16 11.29 -17.71
C ALA A 486 -1.77 10.28 -16.73
N VAL A 487 -1.08 9.95 -15.63
CA VAL A 487 -1.65 9.12 -14.53
C VAL A 487 -2.91 9.77 -13.96
N ALA A 488 -2.84 11.07 -13.68
CA ALA A 488 -3.96 11.85 -13.19
C ALA A 488 -5.10 11.95 -14.22
N TRP A 489 -4.77 12.16 -15.50
CA TRP A 489 -5.73 12.24 -16.61
C TRP A 489 -6.55 10.97 -16.75
N HIS A 490 -5.89 9.81 -16.74
CA HIS A 490 -6.56 8.52 -16.77
C HIS A 490 -7.46 8.35 -15.54
N ALA A 491 -6.97 8.68 -14.34
CA ALA A 491 -7.77 8.58 -13.11
C ALA A 491 -9.05 9.42 -13.18
N VAL A 492 -8.95 10.67 -13.66
CA VAL A 492 -10.10 11.58 -13.81
C VAL A 492 -11.08 11.05 -14.88
N LYS A 493 -10.58 10.50 -16.00
CA LYS A 493 -11.42 9.81 -16.99
C LYS A 493 -12.13 8.59 -16.40
N ARG A 494 -11.43 7.80 -15.57
CA ARG A 494 -11.98 6.63 -14.86
C ARG A 494 -13.05 7.00 -13.83
N ALA A 495 -13.04 8.22 -13.30
CA ALA A 495 -14.13 8.73 -12.49
C ALA A 495 -15.43 8.95 -13.27
N GLY A 496 -15.39 8.93 -14.61
CA GLY A 496 -16.52 9.23 -15.49
C GLY A 496 -17.00 10.68 -15.40
N ILE A 497 -16.05 11.59 -15.17
CA ILE A 497 -16.27 13.03 -15.36
C ILE A 497 -16.25 13.30 -16.86
N ALA A 498 -17.15 14.16 -17.35
CA ALA A 498 -17.12 14.57 -18.74
C ALA A 498 -15.83 15.38 -19.03
N GLY A 499 -15.10 14.98 -20.07
CA GLY A 499 -13.91 15.71 -20.50
C GLY A 499 -14.25 17.08 -21.10
N PRO A 500 -13.26 17.95 -21.28
CA PRO A 500 -13.47 19.31 -21.80
C PRO A 500 -14.05 19.36 -23.23
N GLU A 501 -13.88 18.29 -24.02
CA GLU A 501 -14.27 18.23 -25.43
C GLU A 501 -15.50 17.32 -25.70
N SER A 502 -16.04 16.61 -24.69
CA SER A 502 -17.18 15.69 -24.90
C SER A 502 -18.09 15.52 -23.68
N LEU A 503 -19.40 15.49 -23.93
CA LEU A 503 -20.45 15.08 -22.97
C LEU A 503 -20.67 13.55 -22.96
N GLU A 504 -20.10 12.81 -23.92
CA GLU A 504 -20.10 11.35 -23.90
C GLU A 504 -19.14 10.86 -22.81
N GLY A 505 -19.69 10.29 -21.74
CA GLY A 505 -18.91 9.86 -20.58
C GLY A 505 -19.50 10.24 -19.22
N ALA A 506 -20.58 11.02 -19.18
CA ALA A 506 -21.29 11.44 -17.95
C ALA A 506 -21.96 10.30 -17.15
N GLY A 507 -21.49 9.05 -17.27
CA GLY A 507 -22.16 7.86 -16.75
C GLY A 507 -21.83 7.50 -15.30
N ALA A 508 -20.67 7.87 -14.76
CA ALA A 508 -20.28 7.41 -13.43
C ALA A 508 -20.55 8.46 -12.33
N VAL A 509 -20.35 9.76 -12.60
CA VAL A 509 -20.73 10.85 -11.67
C VAL A 509 -22.17 11.34 -11.92
N GLY A 510 -23.09 10.40 -12.11
CA GLY A 510 -24.54 10.66 -12.13
C GLY A 510 -25.04 11.67 -13.18
N GLY A 511 -24.40 11.80 -14.35
CA GLY A 511 -24.85 12.71 -15.40
C GLY A 511 -24.43 14.18 -15.24
N LYS A 512 -23.59 14.50 -14.25
CA LYS A 512 -23.19 15.88 -13.95
C LYS A 512 -22.19 16.43 -14.95
N ARG A 513 -22.27 17.75 -15.21
CA ARG A 513 -21.22 18.50 -15.91
C ARG A 513 -20.03 18.68 -14.95
N ALA A 514 -18.81 18.75 -15.47
CA ALA A 514 -17.61 18.95 -14.64
C ALA A 514 -17.74 20.12 -13.65
N ALA A 515 -18.28 21.26 -14.10
CA ALA A 515 -18.51 22.44 -13.26
C ALA A 515 -19.48 22.22 -12.08
N GLU A 516 -20.24 21.13 -12.07
CA GLU A 516 -21.18 20.76 -11.00
C GLU A 516 -20.62 19.67 -10.08
N VAL A 517 -19.47 19.09 -10.43
CA VAL A 517 -18.81 18.03 -9.67
C VAL A 517 -18.04 18.63 -8.50
N THR A 518 -18.23 18.04 -7.32
CA THR A 518 -17.35 18.24 -6.16
C THR A 518 -16.41 17.06 -6.00
N ALA A 519 -15.11 17.30 -6.05
CA ALA A 519 -14.05 16.30 -5.92
C ALA A 519 -13.30 16.43 -4.59
N LEU A 520 -13.10 15.32 -3.90
CA LEU A 520 -12.13 15.17 -2.83
C LEU A 520 -10.88 14.48 -3.38
N VAL A 521 -9.71 15.05 -3.18
CA VAL A 521 -8.42 14.40 -3.42
C VAL A 521 -7.77 14.15 -2.06
N VAL A 522 -7.32 12.92 -1.83
CA VAL A 522 -6.67 12.52 -0.58
C VAL A 522 -5.21 12.17 -0.85
N GLY A 523 -4.31 12.90 -0.20
CA GLY A 523 -2.87 12.82 -0.41
C GLY A 523 -2.40 13.84 -1.45
N GLY A 524 -1.70 14.87 -1.00
CA GLY A 524 -1.08 15.95 -1.78
C GLY A 524 0.35 15.67 -2.23
N GLY A 525 0.71 14.40 -2.43
CA GLY A 525 1.94 14.02 -3.13
C GLY A 525 1.86 14.34 -4.64
N PRO A 526 2.89 14.02 -5.43
CA PRO A 526 2.93 14.38 -6.85
C PRO A 526 1.71 13.94 -7.66
N VAL A 527 1.21 12.71 -7.44
CA VAL A 527 0.00 12.21 -8.13
C VAL A 527 -1.26 12.97 -7.71
N GLY A 528 -1.47 13.23 -6.41
CA GLY A 528 -2.65 13.96 -5.97
C GLY A 528 -2.66 15.42 -6.41
N VAL A 529 -1.50 16.07 -6.43
CA VAL A 529 -1.37 17.43 -6.98
C VAL A 529 -1.60 17.41 -8.50
N ALA A 530 -1.10 16.41 -9.23
CA ALA A 530 -1.41 16.22 -10.65
C ALA A 530 -2.92 16.04 -10.89
N VAL A 531 -3.60 15.25 -10.05
CA VAL A 531 -5.08 15.12 -10.08
C VAL A 531 -5.75 16.47 -9.91
N CYS A 532 -5.29 17.32 -8.97
CA CYS A 532 -5.83 18.66 -8.81
C CYS A 532 -5.69 19.51 -10.09
N TYR A 533 -4.53 19.48 -10.75
CA TYR A 533 -4.31 20.17 -12.01
C TYR A 533 -5.21 19.66 -13.14
N VAL A 534 -5.37 18.35 -13.26
CA VAL A 534 -6.27 17.75 -14.26
C VAL A 534 -7.73 18.13 -13.98
N LEU A 535 -8.18 18.07 -12.73
CA LEU A 535 -9.54 18.48 -12.35
C LEU A 535 -9.80 19.95 -12.74
N ARG A 536 -8.81 20.84 -12.57
CA ARG A 536 -8.91 22.23 -13.04
C ARG A 536 -8.91 22.36 -14.55
N ALA A 537 -8.04 21.64 -15.25
CA ALA A 537 -8.03 21.60 -16.71
C ALA A 537 -9.36 21.10 -17.31
N TRP A 538 -10.09 20.26 -16.57
CA TRP A 538 -11.41 19.73 -16.93
C TRP A 538 -12.57 20.61 -16.47
N GLY A 539 -12.30 21.72 -15.77
CA GLY A 539 -13.31 22.65 -15.30
C GLY A 539 -14.18 22.11 -14.17
N VAL A 540 -13.62 21.26 -13.30
CA VAL A 540 -14.33 20.75 -12.12
C VAL A 540 -14.65 21.88 -11.15
N GLY A 541 -15.90 21.90 -10.68
CA GLY A 541 -16.47 23.02 -9.91
C GLY A 541 -15.81 23.23 -8.55
N THR A 542 -15.83 22.21 -7.70
CA THR A 542 -15.22 22.27 -6.36
C THR A 542 -14.18 21.17 -6.20
N VAL A 543 -12.97 21.53 -5.78
CA VAL A 543 -11.87 20.62 -5.48
C VAL A 543 -11.42 20.83 -4.04
N VAL A 544 -11.44 19.76 -3.26
CA VAL A 544 -10.96 19.71 -1.87
C VAL A 544 -9.74 18.81 -1.82
N LEU A 545 -8.64 19.26 -1.21
CA LEU A 545 -7.45 18.42 -0.97
C LEU A 545 -7.29 18.15 0.53
N SER A 546 -7.15 16.88 0.90
CA SER A 546 -6.73 16.45 2.25
C SER A 546 -5.27 16.04 2.25
N GLU A 547 -4.41 16.76 2.99
CA GLU A 547 -2.96 16.54 3.00
C GLU A 547 -2.34 16.86 4.38
N PRO A 548 -1.66 15.90 5.05
CA PRO A 548 -1.09 16.12 6.38
C PRO A 548 0.18 17.00 6.42
N ALA A 549 0.96 17.10 5.34
CA ALA A 549 2.16 17.92 5.32
C ALA A 549 1.82 19.40 5.05
N LYS A 550 2.19 20.26 6.00
CA LYS A 550 1.93 21.71 5.93
C LYS A 550 2.50 22.35 4.67
N ALA A 551 3.73 22.01 4.28
CA ALA A 551 4.38 22.59 3.10
C ALA A 551 3.63 22.26 1.80
N ARG A 552 3.15 21.02 1.65
CA ARG A 552 2.34 20.61 0.49
C ARG A 552 0.98 21.30 0.48
N ARG A 553 0.34 21.44 1.66
CA ARG A 553 -0.90 22.23 1.79
C ARG A 553 -0.71 23.68 1.37
N GLU A 554 0.40 24.30 1.77
CA GLU A 554 0.72 25.68 1.40
C GLU A 554 1.00 25.82 -0.11
N GLY A 555 1.70 24.85 -0.69
CA GLY A 555 2.04 24.83 -2.13
C GLY A 555 0.84 24.70 -3.08
N VAL A 556 -0.29 24.15 -2.62
CA VAL A 556 -1.51 24.02 -3.45
C VAL A 556 -2.55 25.12 -3.19
N ARG A 557 -2.26 26.09 -2.31
CA ARG A 557 -3.21 27.18 -2.05
C ARG A 557 -3.46 27.97 -3.34
N GLY A 558 -4.73 28.14 -3.70
CA GLY A 558 -5.14 28.79 -4.94
C GLY A 558 -5.26 27.84 -6.14
N LEU A 559 -4.73 26.61 -6.05
CA LEU A 559 -5.02 25.55 -7.03
C LEU A 559 -6.38 24.91 -6.74
N VAL A 560 -6.69 24.64 -5.47
CA VAL A 560 -7.93 23.99 -5.02
C VAL A 560 -8.80 24.95 -4.21
N ASP A 561 -10.08 24.62 -4.03
CA ASP A 561 -11.04 25.48 -3.33
C ASP A 561 -10.93 25.37 -1.81
N GLU A 562 -10.56 24.19 -1.31
CA GLU A 562 -10.34 23.94 0.12
C GLU A 562 -9.15 23.01 0.34
N VAL A 563 -8.35 23.28 1.38
CA VAL A 563 -7.21 22.44 1.78
C VAL A 563 -7.35 22.08 3.25
N VAL A 564 -7.44 20.78 3.54
CA VAL A 564 -7.72 20.26 4.88
C VAL A 564 -6.48 19.60 5.47
N ASP A 565 -6.20 19.87 6.76
CA ASP A 565 -5.27 19.09 7.57
C ASP A 565 -5.99 17.92 8.25
N PRO A 566 -5.90 16.67 7.75
CA PRO A 566 -6.61 15.53 8.31
C PRO A 566 -6.15 15.13 9.72
N VAL A 567 -5.06 15.71 10.24
CA VAL A 567 -4.57 15.46 11.61
C VAL A 567 -5.37 16.28 12.63
N GLY A 568 -5.71 17.52 12.29
CA GLY A 568 -6.39 18.46 13.19
C GLY A 568 -7.87 18.67 12.87
N GLU A 569 -8.30 18.35 11.66
CA GLU A 569 -9.60 18.70 11.13
C GLU A 569 -10.38 17.46 10.66
N ASN A 570 -11.71 17.56 10.66
CA ASN A 570 -12.58 16.48 10.21
C ASN A 570 -12.93 16.65 8.73
N VAL A 571 -12.24 15.89 7.87
CA VAL A 571 -12.42 15.91 6.41
C VAL A 571 -13.88 15.68 6.01
N VAL A 572 -14.56 14.75 6.68
CA VAL A 572 -15.96 14.39 6.37
C VAL A 572 -16.91 15.56 6.62
N GLU A 573 -16.77 16.24 7.76
CA GLU A 573 -17.62 17.38 8.12
C GLU A 573 -17.36 18.58 7.20
N ILE A 574 -16.11 18.83 6.81
CA ILE A 574 -15.76 19.89 5.86
C ILE A 574 -16.38 19.60 4.48
N CYS A 575 -16.17 18.40 3.95
CA CYS A 575 -16.74 17.96 2.68
C CYS A 575 -18.28 18.08 2.68
N LYS A 576 -18.94 17.67 3.77
CA LYS A 576 -20.39 17.82 3.91
C LYS A 576 -20.81 19.28 4.05
N GLY A 577 -20.07 20.09 4.80
CA GLY A 577 -20.34 21.52 4.95
C GLY A 577 -20.33 22.24 3.60
N LEU A 578 -19.30 22.03 2.80
CA LEU A 578 -19.14 22.62 1.46
C LEU A 578 -20.25 22.19 0.48
N THR A 579 -20.82 21.01 0.69
CA THR A 579 -21.80 20.42 -0.23
C THR A 579 -23.25 20.51 0.26
N GLY A 580 -23.51 21.25 1.35
CA GLY A 580 -24.85 21.37 1.95
C GLY A 580 -25.37 20.05 2.53
N GLY A 581 -24.47 19.21 3.05
CA GLY A 581 -24.75 17.89 3.61
C GLY A 581 -24.80 16.75 2.60
N ARG A 582 -24.68 17.04 1.30
CA ARG A 582 -24.80 16.02 0.24
C ARG A 582 -23.61 15.05 0.20
N GLY A 583 -22.41 15.51 0.54
CA GLY A 583 -21.15 14.78 0.30
C GLY A 583 -20.59 15.03 -1.10
N VAL A 584 -19.34 14.60 -1.31
CA VAL A 584 -18.61 14.76 -2.57
C VAL A 584 -19.09 13.77 -3.63
N ASP A 585 -18.94 14.17 -4.88
CA ASP A 585 -19.35 13.38 -6.04
C ASP A 585 -18.29 12.38 -6.46
N VAL A 586 -17.03 12.75 -6.27
CA VAL A 586 -15.89 11.88 -6.55
C VAL A 586 -14.86 12.02 -5.44
N ALA A 587 -14.22 10.91 -5.08
CA ALA A 587 -13.04 10.89 -4.22
C ALA A 587 -11.89 10.18 -4.94
N PHE A 588 -10.74 10.85 -5.05
CA PHE A 588 -9.49 10.29 -5.54
C PHE A 588 -8.60 9.96 -4.35
N GLU A 589 -8.26 8.68 -4.22
CA GLU A 589 -7.35 8.20 -3.19
C GLU A 589 -5.94 8.08 -3.80
N CYS A 590 -5.02 8.91 -3.33
CA CYS A 590 -3.66 9.04 -3.87
C CYS A 590 -2.57 8.88 -2.79
N SER A 591 -2.92 8.35 -1.61
CA SER A 591 -2.04 8.27 -0.44
C SER A 591 -1.51 6.86 -0.16
N GLY A 592 -2.23 5.82 -0.59
CA GLY A 592 -1.91 4.41 -0.29
C GLY A 592 -2.00 4.06 1.20
N SER A 593 -2.74 4.85 1.99
CA SER A 593 -2.73 4.81 3.45
C SER A 593 -4.06 4.33 4.05
N PRO A 594 -4.10 3.26 4.87
CA PRO A 594 -5.33 2.79 5.53
C PRO A 594 -6.04 3.81 6.41
N ARG A 595 -5.34 4.86 6.82
CA ARG A 595 -5.90 5.94 7.64
C ARG A 595 -7.00 6.71 6.92
N VAL A 596 -6.96 6.77 5.58
CA VAL A 596 -7.85 7.63 4.81
C VAL A 596 -9.17 6.98 4.44
N VAL A 597 -9.33 5.68 4.71
CA VAL A 597 -10.57 4.93 4.40
C VAL A 597 -11.78 5.62 5.00
N GLY A 598 -11.71 6.03 6.28
CA GLY A 598 -12.80 6.74 6.95
C GLY A 598 -13.15 8.07 6.27
N ASP A 599 -12.13 8.86 5.91
CA ASP A 599 -12.31 10.16 5.27
C ASP A 599 -12.90 10.03 3.86
N VAL A 600 -12.35 9.12 3.05
CA VAL A 600 -12.81 8.86 1.68
C VAL A 600 -14.26 8.43 1.68
N PHE A 601 -14.60 7.33 2.37
CA PHE A 601 -15.95 6.75 2.32
C PHE A 601 -16.98 7.55 3.14
N GLY A 602 -16.54 8.26 4.17
CA GLY A 602 -17.39 9.11 5.00
C GLY A 602 -17.83 10.40 4.29
N SER A 603 -16.99 10.92 3.40
CA SER A 603 -17.23 12.17 2.65
C SER A 603 -18.17 11.99 1.45
N LEU A 604 -18.44 10.76 1.02
CA LEU A 604 -19.20 10.45 -0.19
C LEU A 604 -20.67 10.89 -0.14
N GLY A 605 -21.13 11.42 -1.26
CA GLY A 605 -22.55 11.63 -1.56
C GLY A 605 -23.22 10.45 -2.27
N PHE A 606 -24.46 10.68 -2.71
CA PHE A 606 -25.22 9.69 -3.48
C PHE A 606 -24.64 9.50 -4.89
N ARG A 607 -24.58 8.25 -5.35
CA ARG A 607 -24.05 7.86 -6.66
C ARG A 607 -22.65 8.40 -6.92
N SER A 608 -21.86 8.46 -5.86
CA SER A 608 -20.49 8.96 -5.91
C SER A 608 -19.53 7.91 -6.46
N VAL A 609 -18.36 8.34 -6.93
CA VAL A 609 -17.30 7.46 -7.40
C VAL A 609 -16.07 7.59 -6.51
N VAL A 610 -15.51 6.48 -6.07
CA VAL A 610 -14.15 6.42 -5.50
C VAL A 610 -13.20 5.89 -6.56
N VAL A 611 -12.12 6.62 -6.84
CA VAL A 611 -11.03 6.17 -7.71
C VAL A 611 -9.79 5.95 -6.85
N VAL A 612 -9.36 4.70 -6.73
CA VAL A 612 -8.08 4.34 -6.11
C VAL A 612 -6.98 4.52 -7.15
N VAL A 613 -6.07 5.46 -6.90
CA VAL A 613 -4.95 5.79 -7.81
C VAL A 613 -3.62 5.28 -7.25
N SER A 614 -3.49 5.21 -5.93
CA SER A 614 -2.25 4.75 -5.27
C SER A 614 -2.11 3.24 -5.21
N LEU A 615 -0.85 2.81 -5.05
CA LEU A 615 -0.51 1.45 -4.65
C LEU A 615 -0.66 1.29 -3.14
N TRP A 616 -1.25 0.18 -2.73
CA TRP A 616 -1.52 -0.12 -1.32
C TRP A 616 -0.69 -1.29 -0.83
N LYS A 617 -0.24 -1.19 0.42
CA LYS A 617 0.38 -2.31 1.13
C LYS A 617 -0.68 -3.06 1.93
N GLY A 618 -1.17 -4.16 1.39
CA GLY A 618 -2.17 -5.03 2.03
C GLY A 618 -3.61 -4.72 1.62
N GLU A 619 -4.55 -5.39 2.27
CA GLU A 619 -5.98 -5.28 1.98
C GLU A 619 -6.58 -3.99 2.56
N ILE A 620 -7.62 -3.48 1.90
CA ILE A 620 -8.33 -2.26 2.29
C ILE A 620 -9.77 -2.65 2.66
N PRO A 621 -10.25 -2.33 3.87
CA PRO A 621 -11.63 -2.58 4.22
C PRO A 621 -12.56 -1.62 3.46
N VAL A 622 -13.41 -2.18 2.60
CA VAL A 622 -14.41 -1.42 1.83
C VAL A 622 -15.77 -1.50 2.53
N PRO A 623 -16.38 -0.37 2.93
CA PRO A 623 -17.67 -0.37 3.64
C PRO A 623 -18.84 -0.56 2.65
N PHE A 624 -19.07 -1.78 2.19
CA PHE A 624 -20.08 -2.10 1.17
C PHE A 624 -21.51 -1.74 1.57
N VAL A 625 -21.90 -1.85 2.84
CA VAL A 625 -23.27 -1.49 3.28
C VAL A 625 -23.54 0.01 3.06
N PRO A 626 -22.69 0.95 3.54
CA PRO A 626 -22.82 2.36 3.18
C PRO A 626 -22.77 2.67 1.68
N LEU A 627 -21.95 1.95 0.91
CA LEU A 627 -21.88 2.12 -0.55
C LEU A 627 -23.18 1.68 -1.24
N MET A 628 -23.75 0.55 -0.81
CA MET A 628 -25.01 0.00 -1.31
C MET A 628 -26.15 1.00 -1.13
N TYR A 629 -26.28 1.61 0.05
CA TYR A 629 -27.34 2.61 0.30
C TYR A 629 -27.17 3.91 -0.49
N ARG A 630 -25.97 4.19 -1.01
CA ARG A 630 -25.70 5.36 -1.84
C ARG A 630 -25.66 5.05 -3.33
N GLU A 631 -25.73 3.77 -3.72
CA GLU A 631 -25.42 3.32 -5.09
C GLU A 631 -24.06 3.85 -5.59
N SER A 632 -23.08 3.95 -4.70
CA SER A 632 -21.75 4.47 -5.02
C SER A 632 -20.87 3.41 -5.68
N MET A 633 -19.97 3.86 -6.55
CA MET A 633 -19.00 3.01 -7.24
C MET A 633 -17.61 3.13 -6.62
N VAL A 634 -16.86 2.04 -6.60
CA VAL A 634 -15.43 2.03 -6.31
C VAL A 634 -14.72 1.45 -7.53
N THR A 635 -13.71 2.16 -8.03
CA THR A 635 -12.88 1.74 -9.15
C THR A 635 -11.41 2.02 -8.87
N ALA A 636 -10.54 1.52 -9.74
CA ALA A 636 -9.10 1.76 -9.67
C ALA A 636 -8.59 2.33 -11.00
N SER A 637 -7.49 3.05 -10.92
CA SER A 637 -6.74 3.59 -12.06
C SER A 637 -5.35 2.98 -12.10
N CYS A 638 -4.92 2.47 -13.25
CA CYS A 638 -3.58 1.92 -13.45
C CYS A 638 -2.91 2.72 -14.56
N ALA A 639 -1.89 3.51 -14.23
CA ALA A 639 -1.17 4.35 -15.19
C ALA A 639 -2.12 5.12 -16.13
N TYR A 640 -2.03 4.88 -17.44
CA TYR A 640 -2.79 5.51 -18.53
C TYR A 640 -2.66 4.67 -19.80
N ASN A 641 -3.51 4.86 -20.81
CA ASN A 641 -3.36 4.25 -22.14
C ASN A 641 -2.69 5.21 -23.16
N GLU A 642 -2.47 4.76 -24.40
CA GLU A 642 -1.83 5.55 -25.47
C GLU A 642 -2.58 6.85 -25.75
N LYS A 643 -3.92 6.76 -25.83
CA LYS A 643 -4.78 7.90 -26.12
C LYS A 643 -4.72 8.94 -25.00
N ASP A 644 -4.74 8.50 -23.75
CA ASP A 644 -4.62 9.41 -22.60
C ASP A 644 -3.28 10.16 -22.62
N PHE A 645 -2.17 9.48 -22.96
CA PHE A 645 -0.87 10.13 -23.06
C PHE A 645 -0.83 11.16 -24.19
N GLU A 646 -1.35 10.83 -25.38
CA GLU A 646 -1.47 11.77 -26.50
C GLU A 646 -2.34 12.99 -26.16
N GLU A 647 -3.46 12.78 -25.47
CA GLU A 647 -4.35 13.83 -25.00
C GLU A 647 -3.64 14.77 -24.01
N VAL A 648 -2.84 14.23 -23.09
CA VAL A 648 -2.07 15.02 -22.11
C VAL A 648 -0.96 15.81 -22.80
N VAL A 649 -0.23 15.21 -23.75
CA VAL A 649 0.79 15.92 -24.54
C VAL A 649 0.17 17.11 -25.27
N LYS A 650 -0.98 16.91 -25.92
CA LYS A 650 -1.73 17.97 -26.59
C LYS A 650 -2.18 19.05 -25.60
N ALA A 651 -2.81 18.65 -24.49
CA ALA A 651 -3.29 19.57 -23.46
C ALA A 651 -2.17 20.40 -22.82
N PHE A 652 -1.01 19.79 -22.62
CA PHE A 652 0.19 20.44 -22.11
C PHE A 652 0.71 21.49 -23.09
N ALA A 653 0.84 21.15 -24.38
CA ALA A 653 1.25 22.08 -25.42
C ALA A 653 0.27 23.25 -25.62
N GLU A 654 -1.02 23.02 -25.36
CA GLU A 654 -2.07 24.05 -25.37
C GLU A 654 -2.07 24.94 -24.11
N GLY A 655 -1.20 24.66 -23.13
CA GLY A 655 -1.08 25.44 -21.90
C GLY A 655 -2.19 25.17 -20.88
N LYS A 656 -2.92 24.04 -20.98
CA LYS A 656 -4.00 23.69 -20.05
C LYS A 656 -3.52 23.43 -18.62
N PHE A 657 -2.23 23.17 -18.44
CA PHE A 657 -1.60 22.92 -17.14
C PHE A 657 -0.73 24.08 -16.64
N LYS A 658 -1.03 25.32 -17.06
CA LYS A 658 -0.32 26.50 -16.56
C LYS A 658 -0.34 26.55 -15.03
N GLY A 659 0.82 26.72 -14.40
CA GLY A 659 1.00 26.68 -12.95
C GLY A 659 1.57 25.35 -12.45
N ALA A 660 1.47 24.27 -13.23
CA ALA A 660 1.97 22.95 -12.85
C ALA A 660 3.48 22.91 -12.57
N GLU A 661 4.25 23.88 -13.09
CA GLU A 661 5.66 24.08 -12.72
C GLU A 661 5.87 24.23 -11.20
N SER A 662 4.85 24.66 -10.45
CA SER A 662 4.88 24.73 -8.98
C SER A 662 5.00 23.36 -8.30
N MET A 663 4.69 22.27 -9.01
CA MET A 663 4.94 20.90 -8.53
C MET A 663 6.45 20.66 -8.36
N ILE A 664 7.29 21.34 -9.15
CA ILE A 664 8.74 21.16 -9.16
C ILE A 664 9.35 21.91 -7.97
N THR A 665 9.52 21.17 -6.88
CA THR A 665 10.03 21.68 -5.61
C THR A 665 11.56 21.62 -5.51
N ALA A 666 12.23 20.83 -6.35
CA ALA A 666 13.68 20.77 -6.42
C ALA A 666 14.16 20.33 -7.81
N ARG A 667 15.36 20.81 -8.16
CA ARG A 667 16.12 20.44 -9.35
C ARG A 667 17.47 19.95 -8.85
N ILE A 668 17.91 18.77 -9.25
CA ILE A 668 19.17 18.18 -8.82
C ILE A 668 19.92 17.57 -10.01
N SER A 669 21.23 17.40 -9.88
CA SER A 669 22.02 16.68 -10.90
C SER A 669 21.95 15.17 -10.66
N LEU A 670 22.46 14.38 -11.62
CA LEU A 670 22.60 12.93 -11.44
C LEU A 670 23.43 12.55 -10.20
N GLU A 671 24.45 13.35 -9.89
CA GLU A 671 25.38 13.10 -8.78
C GLU A 671 24.69 13.25 -7.41
N ASP A 672 23.72 14.15 -7.32
CA ASP A 672 23.07 14.49 -6.06
C ASP A 672 21.82 13.64 -5.78
N VAL A 673 21.41 12.76 -6.71
CA VAL A 673 20.20 11.94 -6.59
C VAL A 673 20.13 11.15 -5.30
N VAL A 674 21.25 10.58 -4.84
CA VAL A 674 21.26 9.76 -3.62
C VAL A 674 20.96 10.60 -2.38
N LYS A 675 21.63 11.76 -2.26
CA LYS A 675 21.60 12.60 -1.06
C LYS A 675 20.41 13.56 -1.06
N GLU A 676 20.18 14.23 -2.18
CA GLU A 676 19.21 15.33 -2.34
C GLU A 676 17.93 14.90 -3.06
N GLY A 677 17.87 13.67 -3.57
CA GLY A 677 16.66 13.05 -4.10
C GLY A 677 16.09 12.00 -3.16
N PHE A 678 16.66 10.79 -3.20
CA PHE A 678 16.14 9.63 -2.48
C PHE A 678 16.26 9.78 -0.96
N GLY A 679 17.34 10.39 -0.46
CA GLY A 679 17.51 10.68 0.97
C GLY A 679 16.37 11.52 1.53
N VAL A 680 16.18 12.74 1.00
CA VAL A 680 15.17 13.70 1.49
C VAL A 680 13.73 13.21 1.31
N LEU A 681 13.46 12.43 0.26
CA LEU A 681 12.11 11.92 0.00
C LEU A 681 11.65 10.88 1.04
N THR A 682 12.58 10.32 1.82
CA THR A 682 12.31 9.33 2.88
C THR A 682 12.13 9.95 4.26
N GLU A 683 12.32 11.26 4.40
CA GLU A 683 12.21 11.98 5.66
C GLU A 683 10.72 12.21 6.05
N PRO A 684 10.35 12.11 7.34
CA PRO A 684 8.97 12.28 7.79
C PRO A 684 8.35 13.66 7.52
N ASP A 685 9.17 14.69 7.36
CA ASP A 685 8.79 16.08 7.10
C ASP A 685 8.92 16.46 5.61
N ASN A 686 9.04 15.47 4.72
CA ASN A 686 9.17 15.64 3.28
C ASN A 686 8.17 16.68 2.72
N SER A 687 8.73 17.84 2.40
CA SER A 687 8.00 18.99 1.85
C SER A 687 7.94 18.96 0.31
N HIS A 688 8.68 18.06 -0.32
CA HIS A 688 8.75 17.95 -1.77
C HIS A 688 7.46 17.37 -2.36
N VAL A 689 7.13 17.85 -3.57
CA VAL A 689 6.06 17.32 -4.43
C VAL A 689 6.72 16.58 -5.59
N LYS A 690 7.47 17.28 -6.43
CA LYS A 690 8.28 16.69 -7.50
C LYS A 690 9.72 17.18 -7.40
N ILE A 691 10.66 16.26 -7.56
CA ILE A 691 12.09 16.52 -7.73
C ILE A 691 12.45 16.12 -9.16
N LEU A 692 13.08 17.01 -9.90
CA LEU A 692 13.58 16.72 -11.25
C LEU A 692 15.09 16.53 -11.22
N VAL A 693 15.53 15.48 -11.91
CA VAL A 693 16.94 15.12 -12.09
C VAL A 693 17.34 15.53 -13.50
N THR A 694 18.51 16.18 -13.62
CA THR A 694 19.11 16.44 -14.93
C THR A 694 20.51 15.83 -15.03
N PRO A 695 20.84 15.15 -16.14
CA PRO A 695 22.22 14.77 -16.42
C PRO A 695 23.13 15.97 -16.74
N LYS A 696 22.53 17.14 -17.05
CA LYS A 696 23.23 18.35 -17.48
C LYS A 696 23.52 19.25 -16.28
N ALA A 697 24.54 18.94 -15.47
CA ALA A 697 24.89 19.63 -14.22
C ALA A 697 24.86 21.17 -14.30
N SER A 698 25.23 21.75 -15.45
CA SER A 698 25.13 23.19 -15.72
C SER A 698 23.74 23.83 -15.51
N ARG A 699 22.67 23.03 -15.45
CA ARG A 699 21.27 23.46 -15.32
C ARG A 699 20.77 23.55 -13.87
N VAL A 700 21.55 23.11 -12.90
CA VAL A 700 21.16 23.02 -11.46
C VAL A 700 21.67 24.25 -10.69
N ARG A 701 21.65 25.44 -11.31
CA ARG A 701 22.16 26.66 -10.67
C ARG A 701 21.18 27.31 -9.73
#